data_AF-A0A379Y6B5-F1
#
_entry.id   AF-A0A379Y6B5-F1
#
_cell.length_a   1.000
_cell.length_b   1.000
_cell.length_c   1.000
_cell.angle_alpha   90.00
_cell.angle_beta   90.00
_cell.angle_gamma   90.00
#
_symmetry.space_group_name_H-M   'P 1'
#
loop_
_entity.id
_entity.type
_entity.pdbx_description
1 polymer ?
#
loop_
_entity_poly.entity_id
_entity_poly.type
_entity_poly.pdbx_seq_one_letter_code
_entity_poly.pdbx_strand_id
1 'polypeptide(L)'
;MEVSFFLIDENRFRHNESGSLGGEDCGSTQHILLLDEFYRTAVRLAGKRILWNMVPGEEEAHYDEYVLSLYAQGALTPNEWLDLGGLSSLSAEEYFGASLWQLYKSIDSPYKAVLKTLLLEAYSWEYPNTQLLATDIKHRLHQGEIVSFGLDAYCMMLERVTRYLTDINDTTRLDLARRCFYLKVCEKLSLAKACVGWRREILSQLVSEWGWSEERLAMLDNRANWKIERVREAHNELLDAMMQSYRNLIRFARRNNLSVSASPQDIGVLTRKLYAAFEALPGKVTLVNPQISPDLSENDLTFIHVPVGRANRTGWYLYNQAPAMDSIVSHQPLEYNRYLNKLVAWAYFNGLLTPQTRLHIKSGNLCDTAKLQELVADVSHHFPLRLPAPTPKALYSPCEIRHLAIIVNLENDPTAAFRNQVVHFDFRKLDVFSFGQQQQCLVGSIDLLYRNSWNEVRTLHFSGEQSVLEALKTILGKMHQDAAPPESVEVFCYSQHLRGLIRTRIQQLVSECIELRLSSTRLEPGRFKAVRVAGQTWGLFFERLSVSVQKLENAVEFYGAISNNKLHGLSIKVETDQVHLPPVVDGFASEGIIQFFFEDTSDDKGFNIYILDESNRVEVYHHCEGSKEELVRDVSRFYSSSHDRFTYGSSFINFNLPQFYQIVQLDGRTQVIPFRSNVLSSLCVTVADGAAQPLKQQFQLH
;
A
#
# COMPACT_ATOMS: atom_id res chain seq x y z
N MET A 1 -11.28 -6.84 23.66
CA MET A 1 -11.93 -5.76 22.90
C MET A 1 -10.87 -4.69 22.76
N GLU A 2 -10.46 -4.38 21.54
CA GLU A 2 -9.58 -3.23 21.31
C GLU A 2 -10.46 -1.98 21.38
N VAL A 3 -10.07 -1.01 22.19
CA VAL A 3 -10.85 0.22 22.42
C VAL A 3 -9.93 1.40 22.14
N SER A 4 -10.31 2.22 21.16
CA SER A 4 -9.61 3.45 20.82
C SER A 4 -10.39 4.64 21.38
N PHE A 5 -9.69 5.51 22.11
CA PHE A 5 -10.26 6.75 22.63
C PHE A 5 -9.74 7.93 21.82
N PHE A 6 -10.65 8.75 21.32
CA PHE A 6 -10.34 10.02 20.67
C PHE A 6 -10.86 11.13 21.56
N LEU A 7 -9.96 11.99 22.04
CA LEU A 7 -10.34 13.15 22.84
C LEU A 7 -10.69 14.30 21.90
N ILE A 8 -11.88 14.87 22.08
CA ILE A 8 -12.37 15.99 21.29
C ILE A 8 -12.79 17.11 22.24
N ASP A 9 -12.35 18.33 21.97
CA ASP A 9 -12.81 19.53 22.67
C ASP A 9 -14.25 19.86 22.25
N GLU A 10 -15.13 20.11 23.22
CA GLU A 10 -16.54 20.42 22.96
C GLU A 10 -16.72 21.72 22.15
N ASN A 11 -15.82 22.70 22.34
CA ASN A 11 -15.90 23.99 21.67
C ASN A 11 -15.43 23.91 20.21
N ARG A 12 -14.67 22.87 19.86
CA ARG A 12 -14.15 22.68 18.52
C ARG A 12 -15.27 22.58 17.48
N PHE A 13 -16.35 21.86 17.80
CA PHE A 13 -17.51 21.73 16.91
C PHE A 13 -18.27 23.05 16.72
N ARG A 14 -18.38 23.84 17.79
CA ARG A 14 -19.09 25.11 17.80
C ARG A 14 -18.37 26.23 17.02
N HIS A 15 -17.04 26.23 17.01
CA HIS A 15 -16.25 27.29 16.38
C HIS A 15 -15.79 26.96 14.95
N ASN A 16 -16.23 25.82 14.37
CA ASN A 16 -15.75 25.33 13.06
C ASN A 16 -14.21 25.28 12.95
N GLU A 17 -13.52 25.01 14.06
CA GLU A 17 -12.05 25.00 14.07
C GLU A 17 -11.51 23.69 13.47
N SER A 18 -10.86 23.80 12.31
CA SER A 18 -10.15 22.71 11.65
C SER A 18 -8.73 22.53 12.24
N GLY A 19 -8.40 21.35 12.80
CA GLY A 19 -7.07 21.06 13.36
C GLY A 19 -6.80 19.57 13.57
N SER A 20 -5.53 19.14 13.66
CA SER A 20 -5.15 17.71 13.72
C SER A 20 -5.69 16.98 14.97
N LEU A 21 -6.30 15.80 14.79
CA LEU A 21 -6.64 14.84 15.85
C LEU A 21 -5.51 13.78 15.92
N GLY A 22 -4.36 14.14 16.47
CA GLY A 22 -3.25 13.20 16.66
C GLY A 22 -2.56 12.69 15.38
N GLY A 23 -1.61 11.76 15.55
CA GLY A 23 -0.65 11.35 14.52
C GLY A 23 -1.14 10.38 13.44
N GLU A 24 -2.40 9.95 13.48
CA GLU A 24 -2.97 8.98 12.51
C GLU A 24 -4.22 9.48 11.76
N ASP A 25 -4.77 10.65 12.09
CA ASP A 25 -6.04 11.11 11.52
C ASP A 25 -5.86 12.17 10.43
N CYS A 26 -6.78 12.16 9.46
CA CYS A 26 -7.11 13.30 8.60
C CYS A 26 -7.83 14.39 9.41
N GLY A 27 -7.24 14.84 10.52
CA GLY A 27 -7.90 15.57 11.59
C GLY A 27 -8.54 16.90 11.19
N SER A 28 -8.27 17.44 10.01
CA SER A 28 -8.90 18.66 9.50
C SER A 28 -10.07 18.43 8.52
N THR A 29 -10.38 17.17 8.13
CA THR A 29 -11.18 16.88 6.92
C THR A 29 -12.49 16.09 7.14
N GLN A 30 -12.99 15.95 8.37
CA GLN A 30 -14.23 15.18 8.68
C GLN A 30 -15.09 15.78 9.80
N HIS A 31 -15.18 17.11 9.90
CA HIS A 31 -15.90 17.78 10.99
C HIS A 31 -17.40 17.43 11.06
N ILE A 32 -18.15 17.72 10.00
CA ILE A 32 -19.59 17.50 9.89
C ILE A 32 -19.93 16.02 9.85
N LEU A 33 -19.14 15.18 9.19
CA LEU A 33 -19.39 13.75 9.13
C LEU A 33 -19.15 13.04 10.46
N LEU A 34 -18.19 13.52 11.27
CA LEU A 34 -18.00 13.02 12.62
C LEU A 34 -19.15 13.44 13.53
N LEU A 35 -19.64 14.68 13.38
CA LEU A 35 -20.79 15.19 14.12
C LEU A 35 -22.10 14.48 13.73
N ASP A 36 -22.32 14.21 12.43
CA ASP A 36 -23.39 13.35 11.90
C ASP A 36 -23.31 11.95 12.51
N GLU A 37 -22.10 11.36 12.62
CA GLU A 37 -21.91 10.05 13.26
C GLU A 37 -22.18 10.09 14.76
N PHE A 38 -21.77 11.15 15.42
CA PHE A 38 -22.06 11.36 16.82
C PHE A 38 -23.58 11.45 17.05
N TYR A 39 -24.28 12.38 16.41
CA TYR A 39 -25.71 12.59 16.68
C TYR A 39 -26.59 11.38 16.39
N ARG A 40 -26.26 10.57 15.38
CA ARG A 40 -27.01 9.34 15.08
C ARG A 40 -26.69 8.15 15.99
N THR A 41 -25.57 8.17 16.72
CA THR A 41 -25.15 7.02 17.55
C THR A 41 -25.00 7.33 19.04
N ALA A 42 -25.05 8.60 19.42
CA ALA A 42 -24.73 9.03 20.76
C ALA A 42 -25.75 8.58 21.79
N VAL A 43 -25.23 8.32 22.98
CA VAL A 43 -25.98 8.10 24.21
C VAL A 43 -25.72 9.26 25.16
N ARG A 44 -26.50 9.38 26.23
CA ARG A 44 -26.26 10.42 27.26
C ARG A 44 -24.85 10.31 27.81
N LEU A 45 -24.09 11.40 27.77
CA LEU A 45 -22.71 11.45 28.26
C LEU A 45 -22.69 12.03 29.67
N ALA A 46 -22.19 11.26 30.64
CA ALA A 46 -22.16 11.66 32.06
C ALA A 46 -23.51 12.19 32.59
N GLY A 47 -24.63 11.66 32.08
CA GLY A 47 -25.98 12.08 32.45
C GLY A 47 -26.51 13.31 31.67
N LYS A 48 -25.64 14.06 30.97
CA LYS A 48 -26.04 15.19 30.13
C LYS A 48 -26.81 14.70 28.90
N ARG A 49 -27.89 15.42 28.58
CA ARG A 49 -28.71 15.19 27.37
C ARG A 49 -28.10 15.92 26.19
N ILE A 50 -28.30 15.40 24.98
CA ILE A 50 -27.79 16.04 23.75
C ILE A 50 -28.73 17.17 23.36
N LEU A 51 -28.23 18.39 23.34
CA LEU A 51 -29.04 19.58 23.09
C LEU A 51 -29.60 19.65 21.68
N TRP A 52 -28.82 19.19 20.70
CA TRP A 52 -29.15 19.27 19.28
C TRP A 52 -30.53 18.69 18.91
N ASN A 53 -30.99 17.67 19.64
CA ASN A 53 -32.31 17.05 19.46
C ASN A 53 -33.49 17.97 19.85
N MET A 54 -33.25 19.04 20.62
CA MET A 54 -34.30 19.97 21.08
C MET A 54 -34.60 21.09 20.08
N VAL A 55 -33.66 21.39 19.17
CA VAL A 55 -33.81 22.43 18.15
C VAL A 55 -34.65 21.87 17.02
N PRO A 56 -35.77 22.45 16.57
CA PRO A 56 -36.52 21.97 15.40
C PRO A 56 -35.66 21.95 14.13
N GLY A 57 -36.00 21.10 13.16
CA GLY A 57 -35.23 21.02 11.90
C GLY A 57 -35.29 22.31 11.08
N GLU A 58 -36.39 23.06 11.19
CA GLU A 58 -36.59 24.35 10.55
C GLU A 58 -35.66 25.45 11.10
N GLU A 59 -35.21 25.29 12.35
CA GLU A 59 -34.35 26.23 13.07
C GLU A 59 -32.87 25.84 12.97
N GLU A 60 -32.51 24.79 12.23
CA GLU A 60 -31.13 24.30 12.11
C GLU A 60 -30.19 25.39 11.55
N ALA A 61 -30.67 26.21 10.60
CA ALA A 61 -29.90 27.33 10.04
C ALA A 61 -29.64 28.47 11.05
N HIS A 62 -30.44 28.55 12.11
CA HIS A 62 -30.35 29.57 13.16
C HIS A 62 -30.08 28.93 14.53
N TYR A 63 -29.38 27.78 14.55
CA TYR A 63 -29.20 26.92 15.72
C TYR A 63 -28.81 27.69 16.98
N ASP A 64 -27.75 28.51 16.90
CA ASP A 64 -27.23 29.24 18.06
C ASP A 64 -28.22 30.28 18.60
N GLU A 65 -28.90 31.01 17.72
CA GLU A 65 -29.92 31.99 18.11
C GLU A 65 -31.11 31.32 18.81
N TYR A 66 -31.56 30.19 18.27
CA TYR A 66 -32.64 29.41 18.85
C TYR A 66 -32.27 28.85 20.23
N VAL A 67 -31.08 28.26 20.37
CA VAL A 67 -30.56 27.76 21.64
C VAL A 67 -30.43 28.87 22.68
N LEU A 68 -29.87 30.03 22.30
CA LEU A 68 -29.79 31.19 23.19
C LEU A 68 -31.16 31.65 23.66
N SER A 69 -32.17 31.63 22.78
CA SER A 69 -33.55 31.97 23.13
C SER A 69 -34.13 31.01 24.19
N LEU A 70 -33.84 29.71 24.08
CA LEU A 70 -34.31 28.71 25.04
C LEU A 70 -33.66 28.88 26.42
N TYR A 71 -32.37 29.23 26.47
CA TYR A 71 -31.70 29.58 27.72
C TYR A 71 -32.26 30.87 28.33
N ALA A 72 -32.48 31.90 27.52
CA ALA A 72 -33.03 33.18 27.97
C ALA A 72 -34.45 33.02 28.55
N GLN A 73 -35.24 32.09 28.00
CA GLN A 73 -36.58 31.74 28.48
C GLN A 73 -36.58 30.81 29.70
N GLY A 74 -35.41 30.32 30.14
CA GLY A 74 -35.28 29.35 31.22
C GLY A 74 -35.79 27.93 30.88
N ALA A 75 -35.98 27.63 29.59
CA ALA A 75 -36.40 26.31 29.12
C ALA A 75 -35.28 25.26 29.21
N LEU A 76 -34.01 25.71 29.23
CA LEU A 76 -32.82 24.87 29.34
C LEU A 76 -31.98 25.27 30.55
N THR A 77 -31.38 24.27 31.21
CA THR A 77 -30.42 24.48 32.32
C THR A 77 -29.02 24.12 31.83
N PRO A 78 -28.04 25.06 31.76
CA PRO A 78 -26.77 24.84 31.06
C PRO A 78 -26.00 23.57 31.42
N ASN A 79 -26.00 23.16 32.69
CA ASN A 79 -25.24 22.00 33.15
C ASN A 79 -25.90 20.64 32.85
N GLU A 80 -27.15 20.62 32.38
CA GLU A 80 -27.88 19.38 32.05
C GLU A 80 -27.70 18.93 30.60
N TRP A 81 -27.11 19.79 29.76
CA TRP A 81 -27.03 19.59 28.33
C TRP A 81 -25.58 19.54 27.85
N LEU A 82 -25.36 18.70 26.85
CA LEU A 82 -24.17 18.68 26.03
C LEU A 82 -24.56 19.32 24.69
N ASP A 83 -23.88 20.41 24.37
CA ASP A 83 -24.08 21.16 23.15
C ASP A 83 -22.81 21.14 22.31
N LEU A 84 -22.90 20.55 21.13
CA LEU A 84 -21.81 20.49 20.14
C LEU A 84 -22.11 21.36 18.91
N GLY A 85 -23.20 22.14 18.90
CA GLY A 85 -23.61 22.99 17.77
C GLY A 85 -24.64 22.35 16.84
N GLY A 86 -24.93 23.01 15.71
CA GLY A 86 -25.79 22.50 14.64
C GLY A 86 -25.02 21.72 13.57
N LEU A 87 -25.73 20.98 12.73
CA LEU A 87 -25.20 20.39 11.50
C LEU A 87 -25.26 21.41 10.37
N SER A 88 -24.11 21.89 9.91
CA SER A 88 -24.01 22.72 8.72
C SER A 88 -23.93 21.86 7.44
N SER A 89 -23.92 22.51 6.27
CA SER A 89 -23.78 21.84 4.99
C SER A 89 -22.41 21.17 4.85
N LEU A 90 -22.39 19.92 4.38
CA LEU A 90 -21.16 19.20 4.08
C LEU A 90 -20.39 19.86 2.92
N SER A 91 -19.11 20.22 3.12
CA SER A 91 -18.27 20.75 2.04
C SER A 91 -17.77 19.64 1.12
N ALA A 92 -17.43 19.99 -0.13
CA ALA A 92 -16.90 19.04 -1.09
C ALA A 92 -15.49 18.54 -0.68
N GLU A 93 -14.69 19.37 -0.01
CA GLU A 93 -13.38 18.99 0.55
C GLU A 93 -13.52 17.97 1.67
N GLU A 94 -14.48 18.17 2.58
CA GLU A 94 -14.73 17.25 3.68
C GLU A 94 -15.23 15.89 3.16
N TYR A 95 -16.14 15.92 2.19
CA TYR A 95 -16.58 14.73 1.47
C TYR A 95 -15.39 13.95 0.88
N PHE A 96 -14.48 14.68 0.24
CA PHE A 96 -13.34 14.08 -0.43
C PHE A 96 -12.40 13.39 0.57
N GLY A 97 -12.04 14.11 1.65
CA GLY A 97 -11.19 13.58 2.71
C GLY A 97 -11.79 12.37 3.41
N ALA A 98 -13.09 12.42 3.72
CA ALA A 98 -13.81 11.32 4.34
C ALA A 98 -13.84 10.06 3.48
N SER A 99 -14.07 10.21 2.18
CA SER A 99 -14.11 9.09 1.24
C SER A 99 -12.74 8.42 1.13
N LEU A 100 -11.67 9.20 1.03
CA LEU A 100 -10.30 8.68 1.01
C LEU A 100 -9.98 7.90 2.29
N TRP A 101 -10.40 8.41 3.44
CA TRP A 101 -10.22 7.74 4.73
C TRP A 101 -10.98 6.40 4.84
N GLN A 102 -12.22 6.34 4.36
CA GLN A 102 -12.95 5.06 4.34
C GLN A 102 -12.28 4.04 3.41
N LEU A 103 -11.71 4.49 2.28
CA LEU A 103 -10.89 3.65 1.42
C LEU A 103 -9.69 3.08 2.18
N TYR A 104 -9.00 3.90 2.98
CA TYR A 104 -7.90 3.43 3.82
C TYR A 104 -8.35 2.43 4.89
N LYS A 105 -9.41 2.73 5.64
CA LYS A 105 -9.94 1.83 6.69
C LYS A 105 -10.45 0.50 6.15
N SER A 106 -10.68 0.38 4.85
CA SER A 106 -11.06 -0.88 4.22
C SER A 106 -9.97 -1.95 4.23
N ILE A 107 -8.71 -1.54 4.34
CA ILE A 107 -7.58 -2.46 4.48
C ILE A 107 -7.77 -3.30 5.74
N ASP A 108 -8.20 -2.69 6.84
CA ASP A 108 -8.39 -3.36 8.13
C ASP A 108 -9.82 -3.81 8.39
N SER A 109 -10.83 -3.19 7.78
CA SER A 109 -12.25 -3.47 8.07
C SER A 109 -13.11 -3.35 6.82
N PRO A 110 -12.97 -4.27 5.85
CA PRO A 110 -13.49 -4.10 4.50
C PRO A 110 -15.03 -4.01 4.45
N TYR A 111 -15.76 -4.86 5.17
CA TYR A 111 -17.23 -4.87 5.14
C TYR A 111 -17.85 -3.58 5.68
N LYS A 112 -17.34 -3.08 6.82
CA LYS A 112 -17.80 -1.82 7.42
C LYS A 112 -17.42 -0.63 6.54
N ALA A 113 -16.21 -0.64 5.99
CA ALA A 113 -15.72 0.41 5.11
C ALA A 113 -16.59 0.51 3.85
N VAL A 114 -16.93 -0.60 3.19
CA VAL A 114 -17.81 -0.60 2.01
C VAL A 114 -19.15 0.08 2.29
N LEU A 115 -19.79 -0.22 3.43
CA LEU A 115 -21.07 0.44 3.78
C LEU A 115 -20.91 1.95 3.95
N LYS A 116 -19.86 2.39 4.65
CA LYS A 116 -19.58 3.81 4.86
C LYS A 116 -19.19 4.52 3.56
N THR A 117 -18.40 3.87 2.70
CA THR A 117 -18.03 4.38 1.39
C THR A 117 -19.25 4.54 0.50
N LEU A 118 -20.17 3.58 0.49
CA LEU A 118 -21.42 3.67 -0.28
C LEU A 118 -22.36 4.74 0.29
N LEU A 119 -22.37 4.95 1.61
CA LEU A 119 -23.09 6.08 2.21
C LEU A 119 -22.54 7.41 1.72
N LEU A 120 -21.21 7.55 1.68
CA LEU A 120 -20.57 8.73 1.10
C LEU A 120 -20.95 8.88 -0.38
N GLU A 121 -20.89 7.82 -1.18
CA GLU A 121 -21.35 7.91 -2.57
C GLU A 121 -22.79 8.43 -2.69
N ALA A 122 -23.72 7.93 -1.87
CA ALA A 122 -25.09 8.43 -1.83
C ALA A 122 -25.15 9.92 -1.47
N TYR A 123 -24.38 10.36 -0.47
CA TYR A 123 -24.26 11.77 -0.11
C TYR A 123 -23.73 12.64 -1.25
N SER A 124 -22.72 12.18 -2.00
CA SER A 124 -22.19 12.92 -3.15
C SER A 124 -23.14 12.99 -4.33
N TRP A 125 -24.04 12.02 -4.45
CA TRP A 125 -25.06 12.01 -5.49
C TRP A 125 -26.12 13.10 -5.25
N GLU A 126 -26.37 13.46 -4.00
CA GLU A 126 -27.29 14.52 -3.57
C GLU A 126 -26.64 15.91 -3.46
N TYR A 127 -25.31 15.98 -3.57
CA TYR A 127 -24.56 17.22 -3.42
C TYR A 127 -24.96 18.28 -4.48
N PRO A 128 -25.11 19.58 -4.11
CA PRO A 128 -24.75 20.20 -2.82
C PRO A 128 -25.84 20.11 -1.74
N ASN A 129 -27.02 19.61 -2.05
CA ASN A 129 -28.16 19.56 -1.12
C ASN A 129 -28.22 18.22 -0.39
N THR A 130 -27.06 17.75 0.09
CA THR A 130 -26.93 16.46 0.78
C THR A 130 -27.74 16.46 2.07
N GLN A 131 -28.60 15.45 2.24
CA GLN A 131 -29.33 15.24 3.49
C GLN A 131 -28.61 14.19 4.34
N LEU A 132 -28.08 14.62 5.49
CA LEU A 132 -27.36 13.77 6.43
C LEU A 132 -28.32 12.86 7.22
N LEU A 133 -27.86 11.66 7.57
CA LEU A 133 -28.65 10.66 8.30
C LEU A 133 -29.10 11.15 9.69
N ALA A 134 -28.28 11.92 10.40
CA ALA A 134 -28.68 12.49 11.69
C ALA A 134 -29.90 13.40 11.53
N THR A 135 -29.94 14.22 10.48
CA THR A 135 -31.09 15.09 10.17
C THR A 135 -32.36 14.26 9.91
N ASP A 136 -32.25 13.15 9.18
CA ASP A 136 -33.38 12.22 8.99
C ASP A 136 -33.89 11.64 10.31
N ILE A 137 -32.97 11.21 11.19
CA ILE A 137 -33.30 10.67 12.52
C ILE A 137 -34.06 11.71 13.34
N LYS A 138 -33.58 12.95 13.34
CA LYS A 138 -34.18 14.07 14.06
C LYS A 138 -35.59 14.37 13.54
N HIS A 139 -35.79 14.40 12.22
CA HIS A 139 -37.13 14.59 11.64
C HIS A 139 -38.09 13.46 12.04
N ARG A 140 -37.67 12.19 11.92
CA ARG A 140 -38.48 11.04 12.35
C ARG A 140 -38.83 11.14 13.84
N LEU A 141 -37.88 11.54 14.69
CA LEU A 141 -38.08 11.72 16.13
C LEU A 141 -39.10 12.82 16.43
N HIS A 142 -38.99 13.99 15.78
CA HIS A 142 -39.89 15.13 15.98
C HIS A 142 -41.30 14.87 15.48
N GLN A 143 -41.44 14.08 14.42
CA GLN A 143 -42.73 13.64 13.89
C GLN A 143 -43.37 12.52 14.71
N GLY A 144 -42.66 11.98 15.72
CA GLY A 144 -43.13 10.86 16.53
C GLY A 144 -43.17 9.53 15.77
N GLU A 145 -42.43 9.41 14.66
CA GLU A 145 -42.32 8.21 13.85
C GLU A 145 -41.41 7.18 14.55
N ILE A 146 -41.90 6.59 15.64
CA ILE A 146 -41.20 5.52 16.35
C ILE A 146 -41.53 4.21 15.65
N VAL A 147 -40.92 3.98 14.50
CA VAL A 147 -40.93 2.68 13.82
C VAL A 147 -39.99 1.75 14.58
N SER A 148 -40.41 0.50 14.84
CA SER A 148 -39.58 -0.50 15.54
C SER A 148 -38.23 -0.62 14.83
N PHE A 149 -37.14 -0.29 15.53
CA PHE A 149 -35.76 -0.29 15.01
C PHE A 149 -35.46 0.70 13.87
N GLY A 150 -36.42 1.53 13.45
CA GLY A 150 -36.29 2.47 12.33
C GLY A 150 -35.36 3.67 12.58
N LEU A 151 -34.84 3.81 13.81
CA LEU A 151 -33.83 4.79 14.21
C LEU A 151 -32.45 4.16 14.48
N ASP A 152 -32.26 2.85 14.21
CA ASP A 152 -30.92 2.26 14.28
C ASP A 152 -30.06 2.84 13.15
N ALA A 153 -28.92 3.44 13.53
CA ALA A 153 -28.05 4.16 12.61
C ALA A 153 -27.53 3.29 11.44
N TYR A 154 -27.32 1.99 11.66
CA TYR A 154 -26.88 1.10 10.59
C TYR A 154 -28.05 0.72 9.67
N CYS A 155 -29.24 0.51 10.22
CA CYS A 155 -30.44 0.25 9.41
C CYS A 155 -30.77 1.45 8.51
N MET A 156 -30.71 2.67 9.03
CA MET A 156 -30.93 3.88 8.24
C MET A 156 -29.84 4.10 7.18
N MET A 157 -28.58 3.80 7.52
CA MET A 157 -27.50 3.80 6.53
C MET A 157 -27.77 2.79 5.41
N LEU A 158 -28.18 1.57 5.75
CA LEU A 158 -28.52 0.55 4.74
C LEU A 158 -29.71 0.97 3.88
N GLU A 159 -30.74 1.59 4.46
CA GLU A 159 -31.89 2.14 3.76
C GLU A 159 -31.47 3.22 2.75
N ARG A 160 -30.65 4.19 3.17
CA ARG A 160 -30.11 5.25 2.30
C ARG A 160 -29.26 4.68 1.16
N VAL A 161 -28.36 3.74 1.46
CA VAL A 161 -27.53 3.06 0.46
C VAL A 161 -28.39 2.24 -0.50
N THR A 162 -29.44 1.58 -0.01
CA THR A 162 -30.36 0.78 -0.82
C THR A 162 -31.10 1.67 -1.82
N ARG A 163 -31.62 2.82 -1.38
CA ARG A 163 -32.27 3.80 -2.26
C ARG A 163 -31.33 4.26 -3.37
N TYR A 164 -30.16 4.77 -2.99
CA TYR A 164 -29.15 5.24 -3.95
C TYR A 164 -28.80 4.18 -5.01
N LEU A 165 -28.45 2.96 -4.58
CA LEU A 165 -28.05 1.90 -5.50
C LEU A 165 -29.20 1.41 -6.38
N THR A 166 -30.44 1.46 -5.89
CA THR A 166 -31.62 1.13 -6.69
C THR A 166 -31.86 2.20 -7.76
N ASP A 167 -31.75 3.49 -7.40
CA ASP A 167 -31.98 4.61 -8.31
C ASP A 167 -30.97 4.65 -9.46
N ILE A 168 -29.72 4.25 -9.20
CA ILE A 168 -28.68 4.12 -10.25
C ILE A 168 -28.65 2.74 -10.92
N ASN A 169 -29.59 1.83 -10.59
CA ASN A 169 -29.68 0.46 -11.10
C ASN A 169 -28.42 -0.41 -10.89
N ASP A 170 -27.73 -0.24 -9.75
CA ASP A 170 -26.54 -1.01 -9.40
C ASP A 170 -26.88 -2.17 -8.45
N THR A 171 -27.51 -3.21 -9.03
CA THR A 171 -27.95 -4.39 -8.28
C THR A 171 -26.79 -5.19 -7.70
N THR A 172 -25.63 -5.17 -8.35
CA THR A 172 -24.44 -5.90 -7.92
C THR A 172 -23.86 -5.32 -6.63
N ARG A 173 -23.64 -4.00 -6.57
CA ARG A 173 -23.18 -3.37 -5.32
C ARG A 173 -24.27 -3.37 -4.25
N LEU A 174 -25.55 -3.40 -4.63
CA LEU A 174 -26.65 -3.54 -3.67
C LEU A 174 -26.60 -4.89 -2.93
N ASP A 175 -26.41 -5.99 -3.67
CA ASP A 175 -26.25 -7.31 -3.07
C ASP A 175 -25.02 -7.36 -2.14
N LEU A 176 -23.90 -6.76 -2.57
CA LEU A 176 -22.70 -6.64 -1.73
C LEU A 176 -22.96 -5.85 -0.46
N ALA A 177 -23.63 -4.69 -0.54
CA ALA A 177 -23.96 -3.87 0.63
C ALA A 177 -24.80 -4.66 1.66
N ARG A 178 -25.80 -5.42 1.20
CA ARG A 178 -26.61 -6.29 2.06
C ARG A 178 -25.77 -7.37 2.74
N ARG A 179 -24.85 -8.02 2.01
CA ARG A 179 -23.89 -9.01 2.58
C ARG A 179 -22.93 -8.37 3.58
N CYS A 180 -22.39 -7.19 3.28
CA CYS A 180 -21.54 -6.43 4.18
C CYS A 180 -22.28 -6.08 5.48
N PHE A 181 -23.54 -5.65 5.39
CA PHE A 181 -24.39 -5.37 6.54
C PHE A 181 -24.60 -6.62 7.39
N TYR A 182 -25.03 -7.72 6.77
CA TYR A 182 -25.25 -9.00 7.46
C TYR A 182 -24.00 -9.47 8.21
N LEU A 183 -22.83 -9.48 7.53
CA LEU A 183 -21.56 -9.90 8.12
C LEU A 183 -21.06 -8.95 9.21
N LYS A 184 -21.38 -7.65 9.14
CA LYS A 184 -21.04 -6.66 10.17
C LYS A 184 -21.87 -6.83 11.44
N VAL A 185 -23.13 -7.28 11.34
CA VAL A 185 -23.99 -7.46 12.52
C VAL A 185 -23.56 -8.68 13.35
N CYS A 186 -22.86 -9.66 12.75
CA CYS A 186 -22.33 -10.85 13.41
C CYS A 186 -23.41 -11.75 14.07
N GLU A 187 -24.65 -11.71 13.58
CA GLU A 187 -25.76 -12.53 14.04
C GLU A 187 -26.05 -13.63 13.02
N LYS A 188 -25.82 -14.90 13.41
CA LYS A 188 -25.91 -16.06 12.51
C LYS A 188 -27.32 -16.60 12.42
N LEU A 189 -28.03 -16.36 11.32
CA LEU A 189 -29.41 -16.80 11.14
C LEU A 189 -29.55 -18.30 10.87
N SER A 190 -28.55 -18.94 10.25
CA SER A 190 -28.55 -20.39 9.97
C SER A 190 -28.49 -21.26 11.23
N LEU A 191 -28.08 -20.69 12.37
CA LEU A 191 -28.02 -21.38 13.65
C LEU A 191 -29.27 -21.06 14.47
N ALA A 192 -29.90 -22.10 15.03
CA ALA A 192 -30.99 -21.94 15.99
C ALA A 192 -30.45 -21.35 17.31
N LYS A 193 -31.21 -20.44 17.92
CA LYS A 193 -30.93 -19.89 19.25
C LYS A 193 -32.11 -20.12 20.18
N ALA A 194 -31.82 -20.37 21.45
CA ALA A 194 -32.83 -20.59 22.51
C ALA A 194 -33.64 -19.32 22.84
N CYS A 195 -33.09 -18.13 22.57
CA CYS A 195 -33.78 -16.84 22.74
C CYS A 195 -33.51 -15.96 21.51
N VAL A 196 -34.57 -15.40 20.94
CA VAL A 196 -34.51 -14.49 19.79
C VAL A 196 -34.34 -13.08 20.31
N GLY A 197 -33.16 -12.50 20.12
CA GLY A 197 -32.93 -11.07 20.40
C GLY A 197 -33.45 -10.20 19.27
N TRP A 198 -33.78 -8.94 19.56
CA TRP A 198 -34.32 -7.98 18.60
C TRP A 198 -33.53 -7.85 17.28
N ARG A 199 -32.18 -7.94 17.33
CA ARG A 199 -31.32 -7.90 16.13
C ARG A 199 -31.63 -9.03 15.15
N ARG A 200 -31.93 -10.22 15.68
CA ARG A 200 -32.26 -11.40 14.89
C ARG A 200 -33.59 -11.22 14.18
N GLU A 201 -34.57 -10.59 14.83
CA GLU A 201 -35.89 -10.30 14.23
C GLU A 201 -35.75 -9.37 13.03
N ILE A 202 -35.03 -8.24 13.19
CA ILE A 202 -34.76 -7.31 12.09
C ILE A 202 -34.05 -8.03 10.94
N LEU A 203 -32.97 -8.74 11.24
CA LEU A 203 -32.21 -9.42 10.19
C LEU A 203 -33.04 -10.49 9.48
N SER A 204 -33.93 -11.19 10.20
CA SER A 204 -34.82 -12.18 9.58
C SER A 204 -35.81 -11.53 8.62
N GLN A 205 -36.36 -10.36 8.98
CA GLN A 205 -37.23 -9.58 8.10
C GLN A 205 -36.46 -9.11 6.85
N LEU A 206 -35.31 -8.47 7.03
CA LEU A 206 -34.47 -7.98 5.95
C LEU A 206 -34.04 -9.09 4.97
N VAL A 207 -33.57 -10.22 5.51
CA VAL A 207 -33.14 -11.37 4.69
C VAL A 207 -34.30 -11.97 3.90
N SER A 208 -35.50 -12.01 4.48
CA SER A 208 -36.73 -12.42 3.81
C SER A 208 -37.07 -11.47 2.66
N GLU A 209 -37.01 -10.15 2.89
CA GLU A 209 -37.22 -9.14 1.84
C GLU A 209 -36.19 -9.22 0.71
N TRP A 210 -34.95 -9.59 1.01
CA TRP A 210 -33.90 -9.76 0.01
C TRP A 210 -34.02 -11.06 -0.79
N GLY A 211 -34.89 -11.99 -0.38
CA GLY A 211 -35.09 -13.28 -1.04
C GLY A 211 -33.88 -14.22 -0.95
N TRP A 212 -33.11 -14.14 0.13
CA TRP A 212 -31.93 -15.01 0.30
C TRP A 212 -32.32 -16.44 0.69
N SER A 213 -31.63 -17.42 0.09
CA SER A 213 -31.81 -18.83 0.41
C SER A 213 -31.11 -19.23 1.71
N GLU A 214 -31.55 -20.33 2.32
CA GLU A 214 -30.89 -20.95 3.47
C GLU A 214 -29.44 -21.34 3.18
N GLU A 215 -29.15 -21.82 1.96
CA GLU A 215 -27.79 -22.15 1.50
C GLU A 215 -26.86 -20.93 1.55
N ARG A 216 -27.35 -19.76 1.11
CA ARG A 216 -26.60 -18.51 1.16
C ARG A 216 -26.31 -18.09 2.60
N LEU A 217 -27.30 -18.21 3.49
CA LEU A 217 -27.13 -17.90 4.91
C LEU A 217 -26.12 -18.83 5.58
N ALA A 218 -26.23 -20.14 5.34
CA ALA A 218 -25.30 -21.13 5.85
C ALA A 218 -23.85 -20.83 5.40
N MET A 219 -23.68 -20.45 4.13
CA MET A 219 -22.38 -20.05 3.59
C MET A 219 -21.83 -18.77 4.26
N LEU A 220 -22.64 -17.72 4.43
CA LEU A 220 -22.22 -16.46 5.08
C LEU A 220 -21.89 -16.67 6.57
N ASP A 221 -22.69 -17.46 7.28
CA ASP A 221 -22.47 -17.78 8.70
C ASP A 221 -21.25 -18.67 8.94
N ASN A 222 -20.82 -19.39 7.90
CA ASN A 222 -19.60 -20.19 7.88
C ASN A 222 -18.34 -19.38 7.51
N ARG A 223 -18.40 -18.03 7.50
CA ARG A 223 -17.27 -17.14 7.21
C ARG A 223 -15.98 -17.50 7.93
N ALA A 224 -16.06 -17.93 9.19
CA ALA A 224 -14.88 -18.29 9.99
C ALA A 224 -14.08 -19.47 9.40
N ASN A 225 -14.71 -20.29 8.54
CA ASN A 225 -14.11 -21.44 7.89
C ASN A 225 -13.92 -21.23 6.37
N TRP A 226 -14.08 -20.00 5.88
CA TRP A 226 -13.84 -19.73 4.46
C TRP A 226 -12.36 -19.92 4.15
N LYS A 227 -12.09 -20.73 3.12
CA LYS A 227 -10.77 -21.01 2.57
C LYS A 227 -10.46 -20.12 1.37
N ILE A 228 -9.23 -20.19 0.86
CA ILE A 228 -8.67 -19.17 -0.04
C ILE A 228 -9.55 -18.85 -1.24
N GLU A 229 -10.17 -19.84 -1.88
CA GLU A 229 -11.00 -19.64 -3.08
C GLU A 229 -12.16 -18.69 -2.77
N ARG A 230 -12.90 -18.99 -1.70
CA ARG A 230 -14.04 -18.17 -1.27
C ARG A 230 -13.61 -16.80 -0.79
N VAL A 231 -12.48 -16.73 -0.09
CA VAL A 231 -11.92 -15.48 0.41
C VAL A 231 -11.45 -14.60 -0.73
N ARG A 232 -10.87 -15.17 -1.79
CA ARG A 232 -10.46 -14.45 -2.99
C ARG A 232 -11.66 -13.88 -3.76
N GLU A 233 -12.75 -14.65 -3.89
CA GLU A 233 -14.01 -14.14 -4.46
C GLU A 233 -14.51 -12.92 -3.67
N ALA A 234 -14.65 -13.06 -2.35
CA ALA A 234 -15.08 -11.96 -1.50
C ALA A 234 -14.11 -10.76 -1.54
N HIS A 235 -12.80 -11.01 -1.54
CA HIS A 235 -11.77 -9.97 -1.62
C HIS A 235 -11.88 -9.17 -2.92
N ASN A 236 -12.04 -9.86 -4.05
CA ASN A 236 -12.16 -9.22 -5.36
C ASN A 236 -13.43 -8.38 -5.45
N GLU A 237 -14.58 -8.91 -4.98
CA GLU A 237 -15.82 -8.15 -4.97
C GLU A 237 -15.74 -6.89 -4.09
N LEU A 238 -15.14 -7.00 -2.91
CA LEU A 238 -14.89 -5.86 -2.01
C LEU A 238 -13.97 -4.85 -2.68
N LEU A 239 -12.86 -5.30 -3.27
CA LEU A 239 -11.90 -4.46 -3.96
C LEU A 239 -12.55 -3.72 -5.13
N ASP A 240 -13.31 -4.43 -5.98
CA ASP A 240 -13.99 -3.85 -7.13
C ASP A 240 -14.98 -2.76 -6.72
N ALA A 241 -15.78 -3.00 -5.68
CA ALA A 241 -16.69 -2.00 -5.15
C ALA A 241 -15.95 -0.75 -4.66
N MET A 242 -14.86 -0.94 -3.92
CA MET A 242 -14.03 0.14 -3.38
C MET A 242 -13.32 0.93 -4.49
N MET A 243 -12.84 0.25 -5.52
CA MET A 243 -12.24 0.90 -6.69
C MET A 243 -13.27 1.66 -7.51
N GLN A 244 -14.50 1.15 -7.60
CA GLN A 244 -15.59 1.87 -8.22
C GLN A 244 -15.94 3.14 -7.43
N SER A 245 -16.00 3.06 -6.11
CA SER A 245 -16.19 4.22 -5.24
C SER A 245 -15.07 5.25 -5.38
N TYR A 246 -13.82 4.81 -5.46
CA TYR A 246 -12.68 5.69 -5.69
C TYR A 246 -12.78 6.42 -7.05
N ARG A 247 -13.17 5.72 -8.12
CA ARG A 247 -13.41 6.36 -9.43
C ARG A 247 -14.51 7.42 -9.33
N ASN A 248 -15.61 7.12 -8.63
CA ASN A 248 -16.70 8.06 -8.42
C ASN A 248 -16.25 9.28 -7.61
N LEU A 249 -15.43 9.08 -6.58
CA LEU A 249 -14.80 10.13 -5.80
C LEU A 249 -13.92 11.05 -6.65
N ILE A 250 -13.07 10.50 -7.52
CA ILE A 250 -12.23 11.28 -8.42
C ILE A 250 -13.09 12.10 -9.39
N ARG A 251 -14.18 11.52 -9.94
CA ARG A 251 -15.14 12.25 -10.78
C ARG A 251 -15.83 13.38 -10.01
N PHE A 252 -16.24 13.14 -8.77
CA PHE A 252 -16.85 14.15 -7.90
C PHE A 252 -15.90 15.32 -7.64
N ALA A 253 -14.64 15.03 -7.31
CA ALA A 253 -13.63 16.06 -7.07
C ALA A 253 -13.42 16.96 -8.29
N ARG A 254 -13.39 16.37 -9.48
CA ARG A 254 -13.29 17.12 -10.75
C ARG A 254 -14.52 18.00 -10.99
N ARG A 255 -15.73 17.47 -10.82
CA ARG A 255 -16.99 18.22 -11.06
C ARG A 255 -17.12 19.45 -10.17
N ASN A 256 -16.64 19.36 -8.94
CA ASN A 256 -16.71 20.44 -7.96
C ASN A 256 -15.48 21.35 -7.95
N ASN A 257 -14.60 21.22 -8.96
CA ASN A 257 -13.34 21.98 -9.06
C ASN A 257 -12.52 21.96 -7.77
N LEU A 258 -12.58 20.85 -7.02
CA LEU A 258 -11.77 20.70 -5.83
C LEU A 258 -10.31 20.85 -6.27
N SER A 259 -9.69 21.95 -5.87
CA SER A 259 -8.25 21.93 -5.70
C SER A 259 -7.99 20.82 -4.70
N VAL A 260 -6.99 20.00 -4.98
CA VAL A 260 -6.48 19.04 -4.01
C VAL A 260 -5.81 19.88 -2.89
N SER A 261 -6.63 20.59 -2.12
CA SER A 261 -6.29 21.56 -1.09
C SER A 261 -6.15 20.91 0.28
N ALA A 262 -6.56 19.64 0.41
CA ALA A 262 -6.01 18.82 1.48
C ALA A 262 -4.51 18.68 1.22
N SER A 263 -3.69 18.68 2.27
CA SER A 263 -2.23 18.69 2.10
C SER A 263 -1.83 17.60 1.09
N PRO A 264 -1.05 17.92 0.03
CA PRO A 264 -0.57 16.91 -0.92
C PRO A 264 0.14 15.73 -0.23
N GLN A 265 0.59 15.95 1.02
CA GLN A 265 1.21 14.97 1.91
C GLN A 265 0.22 13.91 2.39
N ASP A 266 -0.92 14.30 2.97
CA ASP A 266 -1.87 13.35 3.56
C ASP A 266 -2.53 12.49 2.49
N ILE A 267 -2.87 13.11 1.35
CA ILE A 267 -3.39 12.39 0.18
C ILE A 267 -2.30 11.49 -0.40
N GLY A 268 -1.04 11.96 -0.48
CA GLY A 268 0.09 11.16 -0.95
C GLY A 268 0.33 9.91 -0.11
N VAL A 269 0.29 10.02 1.22
CA VAL A 269 0.42 8.86 2.12
C VAL A 269 -0.73 7.90 1.94
N LEU A 270 -1.97 8.40 1.91
CA LEU A 270 -3.14 7.56 1.82
C LEU A 270 -3.20 6.81 0.49
N THR A 271 -2.93 7.53 -0.61
CA THR A 271 -2.85 6.93 -1.95
C THR A 271 -1.72 5.92 -2.06
N ARG A 272 -0.55 6.16 -1.46
CA ARG A 272 0.56 5.18 -1.40
C ARG A 272 0.21 3.95 -0.58
N LYS A 273 -0.55 4.09 0.51
CA LYS A 273 -1.06 2.94 1.27
C LYS A 273 -2.03 2.11 0.42
N LEU A 274 -2.93 2.78 -0.32
CA LEU A 274 -3.83 2.10 -1.25
C LEU A 274 -3.05 1.41 -2.39
N TYR A 275 -2.03 2.05 -2.97
CA TYR A 275 -1.09 1.47 -3.94
C TYR A 275 -0.45 0.20 -3.37
N ALA A 276 0.17 0.31 -2.19
CA ALA A 276 0.89 -0.79 -1.57
C ALA A 276 -0.04 -1.98 -1.27
N ALA A 277 -1.27 -1.71 -0.81
CA ALA A 277 -2.24 -2.74 -0.46
C ALA A 277 -2.91 -3.39 -1.69
N PHE A 278 -3.29 -2.60 -2.70
CA PHE A 278 -4.24 -3.04 -3.73
C PHE A 278 -3.66 -3.14 -5.14
N GLU A 279 -2.59 -2.41 -5.47
CA GLU A 279 -2.09 -2.43 -6.84
C GLU A 279 -1.41 -3.77 -7.18
N ALA A 280 -1.88 -4.40 -8.24
CA ALA A 280 -1.31 -5.62 -8.79
C ALA A 280 -0.23 -5.29 -9.82
N LEU A 281 1.01 -5.67 -9.53
CA LEU A 281 2.16 -5.44 -10.40
C LEU A 281 2.88 -6.75 -10.75
N PRO A 282 3.56 -6.82 -11.91
CA PRO A 282 4.48 -7.92 -12.21
C PRO A 282 5.48 -8.11 -11.07
N GLY A 283 5.66 -9.37 -10.65
CA GLY A 283 6.51 -9.72 -9.51
C GLY A 283 5.99 -9.33 -8.12
N LYS A 284 4.98 -8.46 -7.97
CA LYS A 284 4.37 -8.22 -6.65
C LYS A 284 3.55 -9.43 -6.21
N VAL A 285 3.65 -9.77 -4.93
CA VAL A 285 2.80 -10.77 -4.28
C VAL A 285 1.54 -10.07 -3.80
N THR A 286 0.40 -10.38 -4.39
CA THR A 286 -0.89 -9.85 -3.97
C THR A 286 -1.30 -10.48 -2.64
N LEU A 287 -1.53 -9.63 -1.64
CA LEU A 287 -1.94 -10.05 -0.31
C LEU A 287 -3.47 -9.98 -0.20
N VAL A 288 -4.08 -11.10 0.14
CA VAL A 288 -5.49 -11.25 0.44
C VAL A 288 -5.74 -10.71 1.84
N ASN A 289 -6.80 -9.93 2.00
CA ASN A 289 -7.11 -9.28 3.27
C ASN A 289 -7.38 -10.35 4.37
N PRO A 290 -6.55 -10.43 5.42
CA PRO A 290 -6.69 -11.44 6.48
C PRO A 290 -7.92 -11.22 7.37
N GLN A 291 -8.60 -10.08 7.23
CA GLN A 291 -9.81 -9.77 7.99
C GLN A 291 -11.07 -10.37 7.35
N ILE A 292 -10.96 -10.97 6.16
CA ILE A 292 -12.10 -11.66 5.51
C ILE A 292 -12.37 -13.00 6.19
N SER A 293 -11.34 -13.80 6.48
CA SER A 293 -11.43 -15.09 7.18
C SER A 293 -10.22 -15.25 8.10
N PRO A 294 -10.40 -15.79 9.33
CA PRO A 294 -9.32 -15.91 10.29
C PRO A 294 -8.25 -16.98 9.93
N ASP A 295 -8.62 -18.00 9.14
CA ASP A 295 -7.75 -19.12 8.82
C ASP A 295 -7.81 -19.52 7.34
N LEU A 296 -6.73 -19.20 6.61
CA LEU A 296 -6.54 -19.54 5.20
C LEU A 296 -5.66 -20.77 4.99
N SER A 297 -5.27 -21.49 6.05
CA SER A 297 -4.44 -22.67 5.94
C SER A 297 -5.09 -23.73 5.07
N GLU A 298 -4.31 -24.34 4.19
CA GLU A 298 -4.77 -25.44 3.33
C GLU A 298 -4.10 -26.74 3.76
N ASN A 299 -4.86 -27.85 3.70
CA ASN A 299 -4.34 -29.17 4.06
C ASN A 299 -3.31 -29.69 3.06
N ASP A 300 -3.52 -29.40 1.77
CA ASP A 300 -2.68 -29.83 0.67
C ASP A 300 -2.40 -28.65 -0.25
N LEU A 301 -1.15 -28.47 -0.64
CA LEU A 301 -0.76 -27.55 -1.70
C LEU A 301 0.06 -28.30 -2.74
N THR A 302 -0.43 -28.30 -3.98
CA THR A 302 0.18 -29.00 -5.11
C THR A 302 0.71 -28.02 -6.14
N PHE A 303 2.02 -28.08 -6.39
CA PHE A 303 2.73 -27.26 -7.37
C PHE A 303 2.98 -28.08 -8.65
N ILE A 304 2.46 -27.63 -9.78
CA ILE A 304 2.59 -28.33 -11.06
C ILE A 304 3.28 -27.43 -12.08
N HIS A 305 4.39 -27.90 -12.64
CA HIS A 305 5.04 -27.21 -13.76
C HIS A 305 4.56 -27.78 -15.10
N VAL A 306 4.11 -26.89 -15.98
CA VAL A 306 3.72 -27.20 -17.36
C VAL A 306 4.86 -26.77 -18.30
N PRO A 307 5.48 -27.70 -19.04
CA PRO A 307 6.55 -27.39 -19.99
C PRO A 307 6.01 -26.78 -21.30
N VAL A 308 6.93 -26.22 -22.10
CA VAL A 308 6.62 -25.65 -23.42
C VAL A 308 6.01 -26.70 -24.33
N GLY A 309 5.06 -26.30 -25.20
CA GLY A 309 4.44 -27.20 -26.19
C GLY A 309 3.28 -28.04 -25.65
N ARG A 310 2.75 -27.71 -24.47
CA ARG A 310 1.50 -28.25 -23.94
C ARG A 310 0.32 -27.30 -24.20
N ALA A 311 -0.90 -27.78 -23.99
CA ALA A 311 -2.13 -26.99 -24.15
C ALA A 311 -2.22 -25.83 -23.14
N ASN A 312 -1.80 -26.06 -21.89
CA ASN A 312 -1.76 -25.02 -20.86
C ASN A 312 -0.51 -24.15 -21.02
N ARG A 313 -0.62 -22.88 -20.62
CA ARG A 313 0.49 -21.91 -20.65
C ARG A 313 1.69 -22.44 -19.87
N THR A 314 2.89 -22.31 -20.41
CA THR A 314 4.13 -22.74 -19.77
C THR A 314 4.33 -22.05 -18.41
N GLY A 315 4.74 -22.79 -17.39
CA GLY A 315 5.05 -22.27 -16.05
C GLY A 315 4.44 -23.10 -14.94
N TRP A 316 4.39 -22.52 -13.75
CA TRP A 316 3.94 -23.14 -12.51
C TRP A 316 2.50 -22.80 -12.18
N TYR A 317 1.78 -23.78 -11.65
CA TYR A 317 0.39 -23.69 -11.19
C TYR A 317 0.28 -24.22 -9.76
N LEU A 318 -0.44 -23.51 -8.91
CA LEU A 318 -0.72 -23.89 -7.53
C LEU A 318 -2.16 -24.35 -7.37
N TYR A 319 -2.39 -25.46 -6.68
CA TYR A 319 -3.70 -25.99 -6.33
C TYR A 319 -3.77 -26.28 -4.81
N ASN A 320 -4.95 -26.16 -4.19
CA ASN A 320 -5.22 -26.57 -2.80
C ASN A 320 -5.70 -28.04 -2.67
N GLN A 321 -5.44 -28.85 -3.70
CA GLN A 321 -5.88 -30.24 -3.75
C GLN A 321 -4.69 -31.18 -3.61
N ALA A 322 -4.93 -32.37 -3.06
CA ALA A 322 -3.98 -33.48 -3.15
C ALA A 322 -3.74 -33.89 -4.61
N PRO A 323 -2.59 -34.53 -4.94
CA PRO A 323 -2.15 -34.77 -6.31
C PRO A 323 -2.86 -35.97 -7.00
N ALA A 324 -4.18 -36.05 -6.90
CA ALA A 324 -4.99 -37.01 -7.65
C ALA A 324 -5.45 -36.40 -8.99
N MET A 325 -5.52 -37.23 -10.04
CA MET A 325 -5.91 -36.73 -11.37
C MET A 325 -7.33 -36.15 -11.37
N ASP A 326 -8.27 -36.83 -10.70
CA ASP A 326 -9.68 -36.41 -10.66
C ASP A 326 -9.87 -35.09 -9.88
N SER A 327 -9.02 -34.83 -8.87
CA SER A 327 -9.06 -33.59 -8.08
C SER A 327 -8.44 -32.40 -8.82
N ILE A 328 -7.44 -32.59 -9.68
CA ILE A 328 -6.77 -31.48 -10.37
C ILE A 328 -7.47 -31.09 -11.67
N VAL A 329 -7.94 -32.05 -12.48
CA VAL A 329 -8.47 -31.77 -13.83
C VAL A 329 -9.76 -30.93 -13.79
N SER A 330 -10.54 -31.07 -12.72
CA SER A 330 -11.83 -30.39 -12.54
C SER A 330 -11.74 -29.04 -11.82
N HIS A 331 -10.56 -28.67 -11.30
CA HIS A 331 -10.40 -27.49 -10.44
C HIS A 331 -9.57 -26.41 -11.14
N GLN A 332 -9.93 -25.15 -10.87
CA GLN A 332 -9.13 -24.01 -11.31
C GLN A 332 -7.89 -23.88 -10.40
N PRO A 333 -6.72 -23.50 -10.95
CA PRO A 333 -5.55 -23.20 -10.13
C PRO A 333 -5.83 -22.01 -9.22
N LEU A 334 -5.29 -22.06 -8.00
CA LEU A 334 -5.28 -20.93 -7.08
C LEU A 334 -4.46 -19.77 -7.64
N GLU A 335 -3.30 -20.05 -8.21
CA GLU A 335 -2.43 -19.02 -8.78
C GLU A 335 -1.53 -19.63 -9.87
N TYR A 336 -1.16 -18.80 -10.84
CA TYR A 336 -0.22 -19.16 -11.90
C TYR A 336 0.95 -18.19 -11.94
N ASN A 337 2.16 -18.71 -12.09
CA ASN A 337 3.33 -17.88 -12.38
C ASN A 337 4.37 -18.59 -13.25
N ARG A 338 5.28 -17.82 -13.86
CA ARG A 338 6.34 -18.40 -14.70
C ARG A 338 7.41 -19.12 -13.89
N TYR A 339 7.61 -18.73 -12.63
CA TYR A 339 8.62 -19.29 -11.73
C TYR A 339 8.02 -19.63 -10.36
N LEU A 340 8.59 -20.63 -9.70
CA LEU A 340 8.11 -21.28 -8.49
C LEU A 340 8.16 -20.37 -7.27
N ASN A 341 9.23 -19.57 -7.13
CA ASN A 341 9.45 -18.71 -5.97
C ASN A 341 8.26 -17.78 -5.70
N LYS A 342 7.64 -17.21 -6.74
CA LYS A 342 6.45 -16.35 -6.56
C LYS A 342 5.26 -17.11 -5.99
N LEU A 343 5.03 -18.36 -6.40
CA LEU A 343 3.92 -19.15 -5.88
C LEU A 343 4.13 -19.55 -4.42
N VAL A 344 5.38 -19.89 -4.06
CA VAL A 344 5.73 -20.19 -2.66
C VAL A 344 5.59 -18.94 -1.78
N ALA A 345 6.12 -17.80 -2.24
CA ALA A 345 5.96 -16.53 -1.55
C ALA A 345 4.48 -16.16 -1.39
N TRP A 346 3.68 -16.27 -2.45
CA TRP A 346 2.24 -16.00 -2.40
C TRP A 346 1.51 -16.93 -1.42
N ALA A 347 1.82 -18.23 -1.43
CA ALA A 347 1.23 -19.19 -0.51
C ALA A 347 1.61 -18.91 0.96
N TYR A 348 2.86 -18.50 1.19
CA TYR A 348 3.36 -18.19 2.52
C TYR A 348 2.74 -16.90 3.06
N PHE A 349 2.85 -15.78 2.34
CA PHE A 349 2.42 -14.48 2.83
C PHE A 349 0.89 -14.34 2.97
N ASN A 350 0.12 -15.18 2.27
CA ASN A 350 -1.33 -15.29 2.45
C ASN A 350 -1.74 -16.31 3.54
N GLY A 351 -0.78 -16.95 4.21
CA GLY A 351 -1.06 -17.86 5.33
C GLY A 351 -1.65 -19.21 4.93
N LEU A 352 -1.50 -19.63 3.67
CA LEU A 352 -1.93 -20.96 3.22
C LEU A 352 -1.00 -22.07 3.72
N LEU A 353 0.28 -21.74 3.87
CA LEU A 353 1.33 -22.64 4.35
C LEU A 353 1.40 -22.65 5.87
N THR A 354 1.18 -23.83 6.45
CA THR A 354 1.38 -24.11 7.89
C THR A 354 2.25 -25.36 8.05
N PRO A 355 2.80 -25.64 9.25
CA PRO A 355 3.53 -26.89 9.50
C PRO A 355 2.71 -28.17 9.24
N GLN A 356 1.38 -28.07 9.22
CA GLN A 356 0.46 -29.18 8.94
C GLN A 356 0.13 -29.34 7.46
N THR A 357 0.45 -28.34 6.63
CA THR A 357 0.18 -28.35 5.19
C THR A 357 1.07 -29.35 4.47
N ARG A 358 0.45 -30.26 3.70
CA ARG A 358 1.15 -31.26 2.89
C ARG A 358 1.54 -30.67 1.53
N LEU A 359 2.83 -30.72 1.23
CA LEU A 359 3.39 -30.17 0.01
C LEU A 359 3.57 -31.25 -1.05
N HIS A 360 3.04 -31.00 -2.24
CA HIS A 360 3.18 -31.88 -3.40
C HIS A 360 3.75 -31.11 -4.57
N ILE A 361 4.59 -31.76 -5.37
CA ILE A 361 5.20 -31.13 -6.54
C ILE A 361 5.27 -32.09 -7.72
N LYS A 362 4.95 -31.60 -8.91
CA LYS A 362 5.05 -32.32 -10.17
C LYS A 362 5.73 -31.44 -11.20
N SER A 363 7.04 -31.62 -11.37
CA SER A 363 7.88 -30.69 -12.13
C SER A 363 8.84 -31.35 -13.13
N GLY A 364 8.78 -32.68 -13.28
CA GLY A 364 9.83 -33.42 -13.99
C GLY A 364 11.14 -33.37 -13.21
N ASN A 365 12.19 -32.79 -13.80
CA ASN A 365 13.52 -32.69 -13.21
C ASN A 365 13.87 -31.29 -12.66
N LEU A 366 12.96 -30.32 -12.72
CA LEU A 366 13.26 -28.92 -12.36
C LEU A 366 13.40 -28.71 -10.84
N CYS A 367 12.48 -29.26 -10.05
CA CYS A 367 12.47 -29.08 -8.60
C CYS A 367 11.78 -30.27 -7.91
N ASP A 368 12.42 -30.88 -6.92
CA ASP A 368 11.85 -32.00 -6.17
C ASP A 368 11.18 -31.55 -4.87
N THR A 369 10.51 -32.49 -4.19
CA THR A 369 9.78 -32.21 -2.95
C THR A 369 10.70 -31.72 -1.84
N ALA A 370 11.95 -32.21 -1.78
CA ALA A 370 12.92 -31.81 -0.77
C ALA A 370 13.35 -30.35 -0.95
N LYS A 371 13.67 -29.94 -2.19
CA LYS A 371 13.96 -28.54 -2.54
C LYS A 371 12.78 -27.61 -2.24
N LEU A 372 11.55 -28.04 -2.55
CA LEU A 372 10.35 -27.25 -2.24
C LEU A 372 10.17 -27.07 -0.72
N GLN A 373 10.31 -28.14 0.06
CA GLN A 373 10.22 -28.08 1.52
C GLN A 373 11.31 -27.18 2.12
N GLU A 374 12.53 -27.28 1.59
CA GLU A 374 13.65 -26.43 1.98
C GLU A 374 13.37 -24.95 1.66
N LEU A 375 12.87 -24.63 0.47
CA LEU A 375 12.47 -23.27 0.10
C LEU A 375 11.38 -22.71 1.02
N VAL A 376 10.36 -23.50 1.33
CA VAL A 376 9.30 -23.08 2.27
C VAL A 376 9.88 -22.82 3.66
N ALA A 377 10.79 -23.68 4.14
CA ALA A 377 11.48 -23.49 5.40
C ALA A 377 12.29 -22.18 5.37
N ASP A 378 13.13 -21.97 4.37
CA ASP A 378 13.98 -20.78 4.23
C ASP A 378 13.15 -19.48 4.20
N VAL A 379 12.07 -19.44 3.41
CA VAL A 379 11.17 -18.28 3.34
C VAL A 379 10.49 -18.03 4.69
N SER A 380 10.00 -19.08 5.36
CA SER A 380 9.29 -18.94 6.64
C SER A 380 10.19 -18.51 7.80
N HIS A 381 11.46 -18.93 7.82
CA HIS A 381 12.40 -18.53 8.86
C HIS A 381 12.91 -17.10 8.66
N HIS A 382 13.08 -16.65 7.40
CA HIS A 382 13.65 -15.34 7.11
C HIS A 382 12.64 -14.20 7.07
N PHE A 383 11.41 -14.48 6.61
CA PHE A 383 10.39 -13.45 6.46
C PHE A 383 9.28 -13.61 7.51
N PRO A 384 9.07 -12.64 8.41
CA PRO A 384 7.93 -12.69 9.31
C PRO A 384 6.63 -12.58 8.52
N LEU A 385 5.65 -13.44 8.82
CA LEU A 385 4.37 -13.45 8.11
C LEU A 385 3.64 -12.11 8.24
N ARG A 386 3.60 -11.54 9.45
CA ARG A 386 2.95 -10.25 9.75
C ARG A 386 3.96 -9.25 10.28
N LEU A 387 3.85 -8.00 9.81
CA LEU A 387 4.60 -6.85 10.32
C LEU A 387 3.63 -5.75 10.75
N PRO A 388 4.07 -4.83 11.62
CA PRO A 388 3.34 -3.58 11.86
C PRO A 388 3.09 -2.82 10.56
N ALA A 389 2.00 -2.04 10.52
CA ALA A 389 1.71 -1.18 9.37
C ALA A 389 2.86 -0.18 9.13
N PRO A 390 3.16 0.18 7.86
CA PRO A 390 4.20 1.16 7.56
C PRO A 390 3.93 2.51 8.24
N THR A 391 4.98 3.11 8.81
CA THR A 391 4.88 4.44 9.42
C THR A 391 4.59 5.51 8.35
N PRO A 392 3.92 6.62 8.67
CA PRO A 392 3.75 7.74 7.74
C PRO A 392 5.09 8.22 7.16
N LYS A 393 6.15 8.26 7.99
CA LYS A 393 7.51 8.60 7.56
C LYS A 393 8.05 7.69 6.45
N ALA A 394 7.88 6.38 6.58
CA ALA A 394 8.31 5.41 5.56
C ALA A 394 7.53 5.55 4.25
N LEU A 395 6.26 5.96 4.33
CA LEU A 395 5.42 6.22 3.16
C LEU A 395 5.72 7.57 2.51
N TYR A 396 6.35 8.50 3.22
CA TYR A 396 6.85 9.77 2.66
C TYR A 396 8.12 9.60 1.84
N SER A 397 8.99 8.68 2.25
CA SER A 397 10.27 8.41 1.60
C SER A 397 10.12 7.46 0.39
N PRO A 398 11.12 7.43 -0.51
CA PRO A 398 11.26 6.36 -1.47
C PRO A 398 11.20 4.98 -0.82
N CYS A 399 10.84 3.99 -1.61
CA CYS A 399 10.67 2.64 -1.11
C CYS A 399 12.04 1.97 -0.91
N GLU A 400 12.35 1.54 0.30
CA GLU A 400 13.64 0.96 0.67
C GLU A 400 13.52 -0.54 0.89
N ILE A 401 14.50 -1.34 0.42
CA ILE A 401 14.52 -2.79 0.65
C ILE A 401 14.91 -3.06 2.11
N ARG A 402 14.08 -3.81 2.84
CA ARG A 402 14.27 -4.13 4.26
C ARG A 402 14.79 -5.55 4.46
N HIS A 403 14.16 -6.51 3.78
CA HIS A 403 14.57 -7.91 3.80
C HIS A 403 14.78 -8.40 2.38
N LEU A 404 15.90 -9.06 2.12
CA LEU A 404 16.27 -9.59 0.80
C LEU A 404 16.73 -11.04 0.92
N ALA A 405 16.07 -11.92 0.17
CA ALA A 405 16.50 -13.28 -0.07
C ALA A 405 16.89 -13.47 -1.54
N ILE A 406 18.07 -14.04 -1.76
CA ILE A 406 18.62 -14.38 -3.07
C ILE A 406 18.67 -15.89 -3.16
N ILE A 407 17.82 -16.46 -4.02
CA ILE A 407 17.60 -17.89 -4.17
C ILE A 407 18.32 -18.35 -5.44
N VAL A 408 19.39 -19.12 -5.25
CA VAL A 408 20.33 -19.51 -6.31
C VAL A 408 20.06 -20.95 -6.74
N ASN A 409 19.94 -21.19 -8.05
CA ASN A 409 19.82 -22.50 -8.68
C ASN A 409 18.63 -23.36 -8.20
N LEU A 410 17.50 -22.71 -7.88
CA LEU A 410 16.27 -23.41 -7.51
C LEU A 410 15.76 -24.29 -8.66
N GLU A 411 15.50 -23.66 -9.82
CA GLU A 411 14.91 -24.32 -11.00
C GLU A 411 15.94 -24.76 -12.03
N ASN A 412 17.07 -24.06 -12.13
CA ASN A 412 18.15 -24.40 -13.06
C ASN A 412 19.49 -24.51 -12.31
N ASP A 413 19.95 -25.74 -12.14
CA ASP A 413 21.21 -26.06 -11.46
C ASP A 413 22.24 -26.64 -12.44
N PRO A 414 23.22 -25.84 -12.90
CA PRO A 414 24.28 -26.31 -13.78
C PRO A 414 25.14 -27.42 -13.15
N THR A 415 25.20 -27.48 -11.81
CA THR A 415 26.05 -28.46 -11.11
C THR A 415 25.50 -29.88 -11.19
N ALA A 416 24.21 -30.05 -11.52
CA ALA A 416 23.59 -31.36 -11.72
C ALA A 416 24.28 -32.18 -12.84
N ALA A 417 24.96 -31.52 -13.78
CA ALA A 417 25.73 -32.18 -14.85
C ALA A 417 26.99 -32.90 -14.34
N PHE A 418 27.47 -32.60 -13.13
CA PHE A 418 28.62 -33.27 -12.52
C PHE A 418 28.30 -34.68 -12.00
N ARG A 419 27.01 -35.06 -12.01
CA ARG A 419 26.58 -36.39 -11.64
C ARG A 419 27.28 -37.43 -12.54
N ASN A 420 28.06 -38.31 -11.92
CA ASN A 420 28.87 -39.37 -12.55
C ASN A 420 30.14 -38.91 -13.30
N GLN A 421 30.61 -37.68 -13.10
CA GLN A 421 31.91 -37.24 -13.63
C GLN A 421 32.96 -37.13 -12.51
N VAL A 422 34.16 -37.67 -12.73
CA VAL A 422 35.32 -37.40 -11.86
C VAL A 422 35.85 -36.01 -12.20
N VAL A 423 35.29 -34.99 -11.54
CA VAL A 423 35.76 -33.62 -11.70
C VAL A 423 36.96 -33.41 -10.77
N HIS A 424 38.16 -33.27 -11.35
CA HIS A 424 39.36 -32.90 -10.58
C HIS A 424 39.30 -31.42 -10.22
N PHE A 425 39.05 -31.12 -8.94
CA PHE A 425 38.99 -29.76 -8.42
C PHE A 425 40.40 -29.23 -8.07
N ASP A 426 40.85 -28.19 -8.78
CA ASP A 426 41.94 -27.35 -8.29
C ASP A 426 41.35 -26.27 -7.36
N PHE A 427 41.42 -26.53 -6.05
CA PHE A 427 40.87 -25.63 -5.02
C PHE A 427 41.43 -24.20 -5.07
N ARG A 428 42.59 -23.96 -5.70
CA ARG A 428 43.19 -22.61 -5.80
C ARG A 428 42.69 -21.81 -7.01
N LYS A 429 41.97 -22.45 -7.95
CA LYS A 429 41.44 -21.82 -9.20
C LYS A 429 39.92 -21.96 -9.33
N LEU A 430 39.23 -22.24 -8.24
CA LEU A 430 37.78 -22.46 -8.21
C LEU A 430 37.04 -21.12 -8.21
N ASP A 431 36.69 -20.64 -9.41
CA ASP A 431 35.76 -19.54 -9.65
C ASP A 431 34.38 -20.11 -10.03
N VAL A 432 33.36 -19.86 -9.21
CA VAL A 432 32.00 -20.36 -9.45
C VAL A 432 31.30 -19.62 -10.59
N PHE A 433 31.77 -18.42 -10.95
CA PHE A 433 31.21 -17.62 -12.03
C PHE A 433 31.85 -17.96 -13.38
N SER A 434 33.06 -18.53 -13.38
CA SER A 434 33.81 -18.94 -14.58
C SER A 434 34.57 -20.25 -14.34
N PHE A 435 33.82 -21.35 -14.20
CA PHE A 435 34.31 -22.65 -13.74
C PHE A 435 34.93 -23.50 -14.84
N GLY A 436 36.07 -24.12 -14.54
CA GLY A 436 36.74 -25.11 -15.38
C GLY A 436 37.32 -24.55 -16.69
N GLN A 437 37.77 -25.45 -17.58
CA GLN A 437 38.33 -25.06 -18.88
C GLN A 437 37.29 -24.42 -19.80
N GLN A 438 36.02 -24.84 -19.69
CA GLN A 438 34.91 -24.29 -20.45
C GLN A 438 34.43 -22.93 -19.91
N GLN A 439 34.99 -22.47 -18.78
CA GLN A 439 34.66 -21.19 -18.14
C GLN A 439 33.16 -21.01 -17.90
N GLN A 440 32.44 -22.08 -17.53
CA GLN A 440 30.98 -22.04 -17.36
C GLN A 440 30.58 -21.37 -16.05
N CYS A 441 29.49 -20.59 -16.06
CA CYS A 441 28.91 -20.10 -14.82
C CYS A 441 28.15 -21.23 -14.11
N LEU A 442 28.46 -21.48 -12.84
CA LEU A 442 27.74 -22.48 -12.02
C LEU A 442 26.42 -21.94 -11.46
N VAL A 443 26.04 -20.72 -11.80
CA VAL A 443 24.77 -20.09 -11.41
C VAL A 443 23.86 -20.05 -12.64
N GLY A 444 22.89 -20.96 -12.68
CA GLY A 444 21.95 -21.12 -13.79
C GLY A 444 20.66 -20.31 -13.62
N SER A 445 20.24 -20.04 -12.39
CA SER A 445 19.10 -19.17 -12.08
C SER A 445 19.27 -18.42 -10.76
N ILE A 446 18.70 -17.22 -10.70
CA ILE A 446 18.54 -16.43 -9.47
C ILE A 446 17.09 -15.98 -9.37
N ASP A 447 16.46 -16.32 -8.25
CA ASP A 447 15.22 -15.70 -7.83
C ASP A 447 15.51 -14.68 -6.73
N LEU A 448 14.89 -13.50 -6.81
CA LEU A 448 14.90 -12.52 -5.73
C LEU A 448 13.54 -12.56 -5.03
N LEU A 449 13.54 -12.55 -3.71
CA LEU A 449 12.36 -12.30 -2.88
C LEU A 449 12.73 -11.19 -1.89
N TYR A 450 12.00 -10.09 -1.90
CA TYR A 450 12.27 -9.00 -0.97
C TYR A 450 10.99 -8.37 -0.42
N ARG A 451 11.12 -7.79 0.78
CA ARG A 451 10.11 -6.94 1.39
C ARG A 451 10.67 -5.54 1.59
N ASN A 452 9.88 -4.52 1.26
CA ASN A 452 10.30 -3.12 1.33
C ASN A 452 9.67 -2.36 2.51
N SER A 453 10.04 -1.08 2.68
CA SER A 453 9.57 -0.19 3.75
C SER A 453 8.07 0.12 3.71
N TRP A 454 7.40 -0.17 2.59
CA TRP A 454 5.94 -0.07 2.45
C TRP A 454 5.24 -1.41 2.73
N ASN A 455 5.97 -2.41 3.24
CA ASN A 455 5.55 -3.80 3.42
C ASN A 455 5.13 -4.53 2.13
N GLU A 456 5.44 -4.01 0.95
CA GLU A 456 5.21 -4.78 -0.27
C GLU A 456 6.19 -5.95 -0.35
N VAL A 457 5.68 -7.08 -0.81
CA VAL A 457 6.49 -8.26 -1.12
C VAL A 457 6.64 -8.38 -2.63
N ARG A 458 7.88 -8.52 -3.08
CA ARG A 458 8.24 -8.55 -4.50
C ARG A 458 9.11 -9.76 -4.79
N THR A 459 8.88 -10.36 -5.95
CA THR A 459 9.64 -11.47 -6.48
C THR A 459 10.09 -11.20 -7.90
N LEU A 460 11.29 -11.65 -8.24
CA LEU A 460 11.88 -11.55 -9.58
C LEU A 460 12.61 -12.85 -9.91
N HIS A 461 12.72 -13.19 -11.18
CA HIS A 461 13.39 -14.39 -11.66
C HIS A 461 14.32 -14.04 -12.82
N PHE A 462 15.53 -14.56 -12.75
CA PHE A 462 16.59 -14.40 -13.76
C PHE A 462 17.16 -15.78 -14.07
N SER A 463 17.40 -16.05 -15.35
CA SER A 463 17.92 -17.34 -15.82
C SER A 463 18.92 -17.15 -16.94
N GLY A 464 19.89 -18.06 -17.04
CA GLY A 464 20.94 -18.01 -18.07
C GLY A 464 22.26 -17.46 -17.54
N GLU A 465 23.21 -17.28 -18.45
CA GLU A 465 24.61 -16.96 -18.11
C GLU A 465 24.78 -15.59 -17.44
N GLN A 466 23.92 -14.62 -17.74
CA GLN A 466 23.96 -13.26 -17.19
C GLN A 466 23.06 -13.06 -15.97
N SER A 467 22.44 -14.13 -15.45
CA SER A 467 21.45 -14.05 -14.37
C SER A 467 21.96 -13.34 -13.11
N VAL A 468 23.23 -13.54 -12.76
CA VAL A 468 23.92 -12.85 -11.65
C VAL A 468 23.97 -11.34 -11.89
N LEU A 469 24.35 -10.91 -13.08
CA LEU A 469 24.54 -9.50 -13.42
C LEU A 469 23.19 -8.78 -13.51
N GLU A 470 22.19 -9.41 -14.13
CA GLU A 470 20.84 -8.87 -14.25
C GLU A 470 20.17 -8.73 -12.88
N ALA A 471 20.31 -9.73 -12.01
CA ALA A 471 19.78 -9.70 -10.65
C ALA A 471 20.43 -8.58 -9.83
N LEU A 472 21.76 -8.46 -9.87
CA LEU A 472 22.49 -7.39 -9.18
C LEU A 472 22.09 -6.01 -9.71
N LYS A 473 22.09 -5.80 -11.02
CA LYS A 473 21.65 -4.53 -11.63
C LYS A 473 20.27 -4.14 -11.14
N THR A 474 19.33 -5.08 -11.19
CA THR A 474 17.93 -4.83 -10.84
C THR A 474 17.75 -4.50 -9.35
N ILE A 475 18.41 -5.24 -8.44
CA ILE A 475 18.23 -5.01 -7.01
C ILE A 475 18.97 -3.76 -6.52
N LEU A 476 20.16 -3.48 -7.08
CA LEU A 476 20.97 -2.31 -6.71
C LEU A 476 20.40 -1.02 -7.32
N GLY A 477 19.72 -1.08 -8.47
CA GLY A 477 18.98 0.06 -9.04
C GLY A 477 17.82 0.52 -8.15
N LYS A 478 17.26 -0.40 -7.34
CA LYS A 478 16.18 -0.12 -6.38
C LYS A 478 16.65 0.46 -5.04
N MET A 479 17.96 0.48 -4.79
CA MET A 479 18.53 1.08 -3.57
C MET A 479 19.06 2.46 -3.93
N HIS A 480 18.58 3.53 -3.31
CA HIS A 480 19.16 4.88 -3.50
C HIS A 480 20.43 5.05 -2.63
N GLN A 481 21.28 6.05 -2.90
CA GLN A 481 22.59 6.17 -2.24
C GLN A 481 22.47 6.36 -0.71
N ASP A 482 21.51 7.16 -0.27
CA ASP A 482 21.30 7.45 1.15
C ASP A 482 20.31 6.48 1.83
N ALA A 483 19.96 5.38 1.17
CA ALA A 483 19.06 4.37 1.73
C ALA A 483 19.71 3.67 2.92
N ALA A 484 18.90 3.31 3.92
CA ALA A 484 19.36 2.38 4.93
C ALA A 484 19.75 1.04 4.27
N PRO A 485 20.87 0.39 4.68
CA PRO A 485 21.16 -0.96 4.24
C PRO A 485 20.01 -1.90 4.65
N PRO A 486 19.73 -2.95 3.85
CA PRO A 486 18.72 -3.92 4.24
C PRO A 486 19.02 -4.50 5.63
N GLU A 487 17.99 -4.64 6.45
CA GLU A 487 18.08 -5.21 7.79
C GLU A 487 18.55 -6.67 7.72
N SER A 488 18.21 -7.36 6.63
CA SER A 488 18.67 -8.73 6.39
C SER A 488 18.88 -9.02 4.90
N VAL A 489 20.00 -9.68 4.59
CA VAL A 489 20.34 -10.16 3.24
C VAL A 489 20.82 -11.60 3.33
N GLU A 490 19.99 -12.55 2.88
CA GLU A 490 20.31 -13.97 2.88
C GLU A 490 20.45 -14.53 1.46
N VAL A 491 21.45 -15.39 1.28
CA VAL A 491 21.65 -16.16 0.06
C VAL A 491 21.37 -17.63 0.34
N PHE A 492 20.37 -18.18 -0.34
CA PHE A 492 20.03 -19.60 -0.34
C PHE A 492 20.51 -20.23 -1.64
N CYS A 493 21.11 -21.41 -1.58
CA CYS A 493 21.61 -22.10 -2.77
C CYS A 493 21.03 -23.52 -2.81
N TYR A 494 20.44 -23.91 -3.94
CA TYR A 494 19.78 -25.21 -4.12
C TYR A 494 20.54 -26.11 -5.12
N SER A 495 21.84 -25.84 -5.29
CA SER A 495 22.71 -26.65 -6.15
C SER A 495 22.98 -28.03 -5.55
N GLN A 496 23.00 -29.08 -6.37
CA GLN A 496 23.34 -30.45 -5.97
C GLN A 496 24.79 -30.58 -5.50
N HIS A 497 25.70 -29.84 -6.15
CA HIS A 497 27.13 -29.84 -5.83
C HIS A 497 27.65 -28.42 -5.60
N LEU A 498 28.77 -28.29 -4.86
CA LEU A 498 29.43 -27.02 -4.56
C LEU A 498 28.53 -25.95 -3.88
N ARG A 499 27.40 -26.38 -3.29
CA ARG A 499 26.39 -25.52 -2.67
C ARG A 499 26.98 -24.45 -1.74
N GLY A 500 27.83 -24.87 -0.80
CA GLY A 500 28.45 -23.96 0.18
C GLY A 500 29.38 -22.93 -0.47
N LEU A 501 30.16 -23.31 -1.49
CA LEU A 501 31.05 -22.39 -2.18
C LEU A 501 30.25 -21.36 -3.01
N ILE A 502 29.25 -21.82 -3.76
CA ILE A 502 28.39 -20.94 -4.57
C ILE A 502 27.68 -19.92 -3.67
N ARG A 503 27.09 -20.39 -2.56
CA ARG A 503 26.45 -19.52 -1.56
C ARG A 503 27.40 -18.43 -1.06
N THR A 504 28.57 -18.82 -0.57
CA THR A 504 29.56 -17.88 -0.01
C THR A 504 30.03 -16.85 -1.05
N ARG A 505 30.28 -17.27 -2.30
CA ARG A 505 30.73 -16.37 -3.36
C ARG A 505 29.66 -15.37 -3.80
N ILE A 506 28.41 -15.80 -3.92
CA ILE A 506 27.28 -14.90 -4.18
C ILE A 506 27.10 -13.93 -3.02
N GLN A 507 27.13 -14.41 -1.77
CA GLN A 507 27.00 -13.55 -0.59
C GLN A 507 28.08 -12.46 -0.57
N GLN A 508 29.35 -12.83 -0.78
CA GLN A 508 30.47 -11.88 -0.85
C GLN A 508 30.23 -10.83 -1.93
N LEU A 509 29.89 -11.26 -3.15
CA LEU A 509 29.66 -10.35 -4.28
C LEU A 509 28.51 -9.38 -4.00
N VAL A 510 27.40 -9.86 -3.44
CA VAL A 510 26.22 -9.05 -3.12
C VAL A 510 26.54 -8.04 -2.03
N SER A 511 27.18 -8.47 -0.93
CA SER A 511 27.56 -7.58 0.17
C SER A 511 28.49 -6.46 -0.30
N GLU A 512 29.51 -6.79 -1.09
CA GLU A 512 30.42 -5.79 -1.67
C GLU A 512 29.68 -4.80 -2.60
N CYS A 513 28.76 -5.29 -3.43
CA CYS A 513 27.99 -4.42 -4.33
C CYS A 513 27.01 -3.50 -3.58
N ILE A 514 26.36 -3.99 -2.52
CA ILE A 514 25.48 -3.17 -1.68
C ILE A 514 26.29 -2.09 -0.97
N GLU A 515 27.45 -2.43 -0.42
CA GLU A 515 28.36 -1.46 0.22
C GLU A 515 28.81 -0.38 -0.77
N LEU A 516 29.21 -0.77 -1.98
CA LEU A 516 29.57 0.18 -3.04
C LEU A 516 28.39 1.08 -3.43
N ARG A 517 27.17 0.53 -3.52
CA ARG A 517 25.95 1.27 -3.88
C ARG A 517 25.54 2.30 -2.84
N LEU A 518 25.65 1.95 -1.55
CA LEU A 518 25.17 2.73 -0.40
C LEU A 518 26.26 3.61 0.25
N SER A 519 27.53 3.44 -0.12
CA SER A 519 28.59 4.28 0.41
C SER A 519 28.30 5.78 0.14
N SER A 520 28.49 6.64 1.12
CA SER A 520 28.20 8.09 1.02
C SER A 520 29.47 8.93 0.82
N THR A 521 30.66 8.31 0.84
CA THR A 521 31.94 8.96 0.58
C THR A 521 32.04 9.35 -0.90
N ARG A 522 31.70 10.61 -1.18
CA ARG A 522 31.76 11.27 -2.50
C ARG A 522 33.19 11.45 -3.07
N LEU A 523 34.21 11.01 -2.33
CA LEU A 523 35.62 11.30 -2.60
C LEU A 523 36.39 10.14 -3.25
N GLU A 524 35.77 8.98 -3.47
CA GLU A 524 36.43 7.86 -4.16
C GLU A 524 36.06 7.85 -5.66
N PRO A 525 36.99 8.23 -6.55
CA PRO A 525 36.74 8.21 -7.99
C PRO A 525 36.64 6.77 -8.49
N GLY A 526 35.46 6.39 -8.99
CA GLY A 526 35.22 5.14 -9.72
C GLY A 526 34.63 4.01 -8.87
N ARG A 527 33.39 4.17 -8.39
CA ARG A 527 32.61 3.07 -7.80
C ARG A 527 32.28 2.06 -8.89
N PHE A 528 33.13 1.07 -8.99
CA PHE A 528 33.11 0.08 -10.04
C PHE A 528 33.45 -1.29 -9.46
N LYS A 529 32.76 -2.31 -9.94
CA LYS A 529 33.08 -3.70 -9.63
C LYS A 529 33.23 -4.50 -10.93
N ALA A 530 34.44 -5.02 -11.16
CA ALA A 530 34.66 -6.03 -12.19
C ALA A 530 34.21 -7.40 -11.69
N VAL A 531 33.41 -8.10 -12.48
CA VAL A 531 32.93 -9.47 -12.22
C VAL A 531 33.16 -10.29 -13.47
N ARG A 532 33.81 -11.44 -13.33
CA ARG A 532 34.03 -12.37 -14.44
C ARG A 532 32.97 -13.46 -14.44
N VAL A 533 32.12 -13.49 -15.45
CA VAL A 533 31.01 -14.45 -15.58
C VAL A 533 31.10 -15.14 -16.94
N ALA A 534 30.98 -16.47 -16.95
CA ALA A 534 31.07 -17.29 -18.15
C ALA A 534 32.35 -17.03 -18.98
N GLY A 535 33.47 -16.77 -18.29
CA GLY A 535 34.76 -16.44 -18.93
C GLY A 535 34.90 -15.01 -19.43
N GLN A 536 33.80 -14.23 -19.46
CA GLN A 536 33.76 -12.82 -19.88
C GLN A 536 33.85 -11.88 -18.68
N THR A 537 34.53 -10.75 -18.84
CA THR A 537 34.63 -9.74 -17.78
C THR A 537 33.57 -8.67 -17.98
N TRP A 538 32.83 -8.39 -16.92
CA TRP A 538 31.77 -7.39 -16.87
C TRP A 538 32.08 -6.34 -15.82
N GLY A 539 31.69 -5.11 -16.12
CA GLY A 539 31.76 -3.97 -15.22
C GLY A 539 30.39 -3.61 -14.69
N LEU A 540 30.23 -3.62 -13.36
CA LEU A 540 29.12 -2.94 -12.71
C LEU A 540 29.57 -1.53 -12.35
N PHE A 541 28.88 -0.53 -12.89
CA PHE A 541 29.14 0.87 -12.65
C PHE A 541 28.05 1.42 -11.73
N PHE A 542 28.47 1.88 -10.56
CA PHE A 542 27.58 2.47 -9.57
C PHE A 542 27.53 3.97 -9.84
N GLU A 543 26.66 4.34 -10.76
CA GLU A 543 26.45 5.72 -11.16
C GLU A 543 25.68 6.47 -10.07
N ARG A 544 25.57 7.79 -10.27
CA ARG A 544 24.91 8.70 -9.34
C ARG A 544 23.43 8.34 -9.12
N LEU A 545 22.71 7.99 -10.19
CA LEU A 545 21.26 7.72 -10.17
C LEU A 545 20.88 6.28 -10.56
N SER A 546 21.85 5.46 -10.98
CA SER A 546 21.56 4.14 -11.56
C SER A 546 22.71 3.14 -11.34
N VAL A 547 22.45 1.87 -11.66
CA VAL A 547 23.50 0.86 -11.82
C VAL A 547 23.48 0.38 -13.26
N SER A 548 24.60 0.54 -13.96
CA SER A 548 24.77 0.05 -15.33
C SER A 548 25.73 -1.14 -15.37
N VAL A 549 25.51 -2.02 -16.34
CA VAL A 549 26.32 -3.22 -16.56
C VAL A 549 26.84 -3.16 -17.99
N GLN A 550 28.15 -3.24 -18.16
CA GLN A 550 28.80 -3.21 -19.48
C GLN A 550 29.83 -4.33 -19.58
N LYS A 551 29.93 -4.94 -20.76
CA LYS A 551 30.96 -5.94 -21.06
C LYS A 551 32.29 -5.23 -21.30
N LEU A 552 33.39 -5.80 -20.80
CA LEU A 552 34.73 -5.25 -20.98
C LEU A 552 35.51 -6.20 -21.89
N GLU A 553 35.65 -5.85 -23.17
CA GLU A 553 36.19 -6.74 -24.20
C GLU A 553 37.72 -6.64 -24.34
N ASN A 554 38.32 -5.50 -23.95
CA ASN A 554 39.77 -5.30 -24.04
C ASN A 554 40.32 -4.40 -22.92
N ALA A 555 41.65 -4.42 -22.72
CA ALA A 555 42.31 -3.61 -21.69
C ALA A 555 42.09 -2.10 -21.91
N VAL A 556 41.88 -1.65 -23.15
CA VAL A 556 41.61 -0.25 -23.50
C VAL A 556 40.21 0.17 -23.05
N GLU A 557 39.20 -0.68 -23.17
CA GLU A 557 37.85 -0.48 -22.63
C GLU A 557 37.84 -0.59 -21.11
N PHE A 558 38.64 -1.49 -20.53
CA PHE A 558 38.82 -1.57 -19.07
C PHE A 558 39.43 -0.29 -18.51
N TYR A 559 40.57 0.15 -19.07
CA TYR A 559 41.21 1.41 -18.69
C TYR A 559 40.35 2.61 -19.07
N GLY A 560 39.65 2.57 -20.21
CA GLY A 560 38.73 3.61 -20.68
C GLY A 560 37.49 3.78 -19.80
N ALA A 561 36.91 2.69 -19.29
CA ALA A 561 35.76 2.76 -18.38
C ALA A 561 36.15 3.21 -16.96
N ILE A 562 37.36 2.86 -16.52
CA ILE A 562 37.94 3.35 -15.25
C ILE A 562 38.46 4.79 -15.41
N SER A 563 39.04 5.15 -16.55
CA SER A 563 39.59 6.48 -16.84
C SER A 563 38.53 7.49 -17.24
N ASN A 564 37.45 7.08 -17.92
CA ASN A 564 36.27 7.93 -18.12
C ASN A 564 35.57 8.19 -16.79
N ASN A 565 35.62 7.27 -15.82
CA ASN A 565 35.20 7.57 -14.45
C ASN A 565 36.18 8.51 -13.70
N LYS A 566 37.48 8.51 -14.04
CA LYS A 566 38.45 9.50 -13.53
C LYS A 566 38.35 10.86 -14.23
N LEU A 567 37.93 10.90 -15.50
CA LEU A 567 37.70 12.13 -16.28
C LEU A 567 36.29 12.69 -16.08
N HIS A 568 35.29 11.91 -15.66
CA HIS A 568 33.97 12.45 -15.29
C HIS A 568 33.91 13.11 -13.91
N GLY A 569 35.05 13.20 -13.20
CA GLY A 569 35.26 14.20 -12.14
C GLY A 569 35.61 15.61 -12.66
N LEU A 570 35.82 15.77 -13.98
CA LEU A 570 36.07 17.04 -14.66
C LEU A 570 35.39 17.00 -16.03
N SER A 571 34.20 17.61 -16.16
CA SER A 571 33.46 17.73 -17.43
C SER A 571 34.38 17.99 -18.63
N ILE A 572 34.56 16.98 -19.49
CA ILE A 572 34.90 17.23 -20.89
C ILE A 572 33.60 17.72 -21.51
N LYS A 573 33.58 19.03 -21.78
CA LYS A 573 32.56 19.72 -22.58
C LYS A 573 32.44 19.03 -23.94
N VAL A 574 31.58 18.03 -24.02
CA VAL A 574 30.77 17.85 -25.22
C VAL A 574 29.56 18.72 -24.98
N GLU A 575 29.46 19.81 -25.75
CA GLU A 575 28.31 20.71 -25.75
C GLU A 575 27.06 19.94 -26.18
N THR A 576 26.47 19.26 -25.22
CA THR A 576 25.07 18.86 -25.17
C THR A 576 24.62 19.36 -23.82
N ASP A 577 23.75 20.38 -23.78
CA ASP A 577 23.19 21.04 -22.59
C ASP A 577 23.16 20.11 -21.35
N GLN A 578 24.24 20.12 -20.56
CA GLN A 578 24.35 19.27 -19.38
C GLN A 578 23.50 19.90 -18.27
N VAL A 579 22.32 19.33 -18.12
CA VAL A 579 21.38 19.60 -17.05
C VAL A 579 22.07 19.41 -15.68
N HIS A 580 22.31 20.51 -14.96
CA HIS A 580 22.96 20.49 -13.65
C HIS A 580 21.94 20.19 -12.53
N LEU A 581 22.02 18.98 -11.96
CA LEU A 581 21.13 18.51 -10.89
C LEU A 581 21.79 18.69 -9.49
N PRO A 582 21.11 19.28 -8.49
CA PRO A 582 21.63 19.43 -7.13
C PRO A 582 22.07 18.10 -6.51
N PRO A 583 23.25 18.00 -5.87
CA PRO A 583 23.77 16.74 -5.31
C PRO A 583 22.92 16.10 -4.21
N VAL A 584 21.94 16.82 -3.66
CA VAL A 584 21.03 16.31 -2.63
C VAL A 584 19.93 15.41 -3.22
N VAL A 585 19.63 15.56 -4.51
CA VAL A 585 18.61 14.76 -5.21
C VAL A 585 19.02 13.30 -5.31
N ASP A 586 20.33 13.03 -5.37
CA ASP A 586 20.92 11.68 -5.49
C ASP A 586 20.56 10.78 -4.32
N GLY A 587 20.43 11.40 -3.15
CA GLY A 587 20.02 10.75 -1.91
C GLY A 587 18.59 10.24 -1.93
N PHE A 588 17.76 10.72 -2.87
CA PHE A 588 16.32 10.44 -2.92
C PHE A 588 15.88 9.79 -4.24
N ALA A 589 16.72 9.78 -5.28
CA ALA A 589 16.42 9.20 -6.58
C ALA A 589 16.18 7.69 -6.50
N SER A 590 15.01 7.21 -6.92
CA SER A 590 14.64 5.80 -6.85
C SER A 590 13.95 5.35 -8.14
N GLU A 591 14.51 4.31 -8.77
CA GLU A 591 13.97 3.75 -10.01
C GLU A 591 12.60 3.09 -9.78
N GLY A 592 11.65 3.39 -10.66
CA GLY A 592 10.27 2.88 -10.66
C GLY A 592 9.21 3.88 -10.17
N ILE A 593 9.61 5.10 -9.79
CA ILE A 593 8.70 6.18 -9.37
C ILE A 593 9.06 7.49 -10.05
N ILE A 594 8.07 8.36 -10.28
CA ILE A 594 8.29 9.70 -10.82
C ILE A 594 8.48 10.68 -9.66
N GLN A 595 9.54 11.48 -9.69
CA GLN A 595 9.91 12.37 -8.59
C GLN A 595 10.18 13.80 -9.08
N PHE A 596 9.58 14.77 -8.42
CA PHE A 596 9.73 16.20 -8.66
C PHE A 596 10.45 16.83 -7.47
N PHE A 597 11.50 17.61 -7.73
CA PHE A 597 12.25 18.36 -6.73
C PHE A 597 12.18 19.85 -7.07
N PHE A 598 11.71 20.65 -6.13
CA PHE A 598 11.62 22.11 -6.24
C PHE A 598 12.77 22.76 -5.47
N GLU A 599 13.43 23.74 -6.08
CA GLU A 599 14.48 24.54 -5.43
C GLU A 599 14.16 26.02 -5.63
N ASP A 600 14.13 26.78 -4.53
CA ASP A 600 13.86 28.20 -4.59
C ASP A 600 15.10 28.96 -5.06
N THR A 601 14.92 29.92 -5.97
CA THR A 601 16.02 30.77 -6.43
C THR A 601 16.33 31.86 -5.40
N SER A 602 17.59 32.26 -5.30
CA SER A 602 18.08 33.25 -4.32
C SER A 602 17.43 34.63 -4.42
N ASP A 603 16.74 34.91 -5.53
CA ASP A 603 16.17 36.22 -5.84
C ASP A 603 14.65 36.28 -5.52
N ASP A 604 14.08 35.24 -4.91
CA ASP A 604 12.67 35.12 -4.48
C ASP A 604 11.63 35.32 -5.60
N LYS A 605 12.06 35.31 -6.87
CA LYS A 605 11.23 35.57 -8.06
C LYS A 605 10.85 34.33 -8.87
N GLY A 606 11.32 33.15 -8.48
CA GLY A 606 11.03 31.90 -9.18
C GLY A 606 11.66 30.68 -8.52
N PHE A 607 11.46 29.52 -9.14
CA PHE A 607 11.99 28.24 -8.65
C PHE A 607 12.52 27.37 -9.79
N ASN A 608 13.42 26.45 -9.48
CA ASN A 608 13.86 25.41 -10.39
C ASN A 608 13.07 24.11 -10.13
N ILE A 609 12.82 23.34 -11.18
CA ILE A 609 12.19 22.02 -11.11
C ILE A 609 13.16 21.00 -11.67
N TYR A 610 13.39 19.94 -10.90
CA TYR A 610 14.12 18.75 -11.34
C TYR A 610 13.15 17.57 -11.33
N ILE A 611 12.95 16.93 -12.48
CA ILE A 611 12.05 15.80 -12.64
C ILE A 611 12.88 14.55 -12.94
N LEU A 612 12.64 13.49 -12.18
CA LEU A 612 13.13 12.14 -12.44
C LEU A 612 11.95 11.28 -12.90
N ASP A 613 12.07 10.65 -14.07
CA ASP A 613 11.09 9.66 -14.53
C ASP A 613 11.27 8.29 -13.86
N GLU A 614 10.43 7.30 -14.21
CA GLU A 614 10.51 5.95 -13.64
C GLU A 614 11.85 5.23 -13.91
N SER A 615 12.65 5.71 -14.88
CA SER A 615 14.00 5.22 -15.19
C SER A 615 15.10 6.14 -14.68
N ASN A 616 14.77 7.10 -13.79
CA ASN A 616 15.64 8.16 -13.30
C ASN A 616 16.26 9.05 -14.40
N ARG A 617 15.59 9.19 -15.55
CA ARG A 617 15.98 10.19 -16.56
C ARG A 617 15.59 11.57 -16.06
N VAL A 618 16.50 12.52 -16.30
CA VAL A 618 16.42 13.86 -15.74
C VAL A 618 15.83 14.83 -16.76
N GLU A 619 14.80 15.56 -16.36
CA GLU A 619 14.34 16.78 -17.03
C GLU A 619 14.44 17.96 -16.06
N VAL A 620 14.93 19.11 -16.54
CA VAL A 620 15.12 20.29 -15.68
C VAL A 620 14.56 21.54 -16.32
N TYR A 621 13.87 22.30 -15.48
CA TYR A 621 13.27 23.58 -15.81
C TYR A 621 13.80 24.63 -14.84
N HIS A 622 14.53 25.60 -15.38
CA HIS A 622 15.11 26.69 -14.60
C HIS A 622 14.24 27.94 -14.66
N HIS A 623 14.29 28.76 -13.60
CA HIS A 623 13.60 30.06 -13.53
C HIS A 623 12.10 29.97 -13.84
N CYS A 624 11.43 28.95 -13.28
CA CYS A 624 9.99 28.82 -13.40
C CYS A 624 9.30 29.95 -12.63
N GLU A 625 8.43 30.67 -13.31
CA GLU A 625 7.54 31.68 -12.72
C GLU A 625 6.19 31.04 -12.38
N GLY A 626 5.50 31.56 -11.36
CA GLY A 626 4.22 31.04 -10.89
C GLY A 626 4.31 30.38 -9.51
N SER A 627 3.26 29.66 -9.10
CA SER A 627 3.24 28.98 -7.80
C SER A 627 3.49 27.48 -7.95
N LYS A 628 4.43 26.97 -7.12
CA LYS A 628 4.75 25.54 -6.99
C LYS A 628 3.51 24.73 -6.65
N GLU A 629 2.64 25.29 -5.81
CA GLU A 629 1.37 24.68 -5.41
C GLU A 629 0.43 24.49 -6.60
N GLU A 630 0.36 25.46 -7.52
CA GLU A 630 -0.45 25.32 -8.73
C GLU A 630 0.08 24.24 -9.66
N LEU A 631 1.40 24.20 -9.84
CA LEU A 631 2.06 23.18 -10.65
C LEU A 631 1.86 21.77 -10.06
N VAL A 632 2.11 21.59 -8.76
CA VAL A 632 1.88 20.32 -8.07
C VAL A 632 0.43 19.88 -8.24
N ARG A 633 -0.51 20.81 -8.12
CA ARG A 633 -1.94 20.58 -8.34
C ARG A 633 -2.23 20.14 -9.77
N ASP A 634 -1.67 20.81 -10.77
CA ASP A 634 -1.95 20.53 -12.17
C ASP A 634 -1.30 19.22 -12.64
N VAL A 635 -0.08 18.91 -12.18
CA VAL A 635 0.57 17.61 -12.40
C VAL A 635 -0.23 16.49 -11.72
N SER A 636 -0.64 16.68 -10.46
CA SER A 636 -1.46 15.68 -9.75
C SER A 636 -2.79 15.44 -10.45
N ARG A 637 -3.43 16.50 -10.97
CA ARG A 637 -4.64 16.40 -11.80
C ARG A 637 -4.37 15.65 -13.09
N PHE A 638 -3.27 15.93 -13.78
CA PHE A 638 -2.90 15.27 -15.03
C PHE A 638 -2.75 13.75 -14.84
N TYR A 639 -1.94 13.30 -13.87
CA TYR A 639 -1.72 11.87 -13.61
C TYR A 639 -2.98 11.16 -13.11
N SER A 640 -3.83 11.88 -12.38
CA SER A 640 -5.16 11.39 -12.00
C SER A 640 -6.16 11.36 -13.18
N SER A 641 -5.92 12.11 -14.27
CA SER A 641 -6.83 12.27 -15.43
C SER A 641 -6.51 11.39 -16.63
N SER A 642 -5.22 11.14 -16.91
CA SER A 642 -4.75 10.31 -18.02
C SER A 642 -5.19 8.83 -17.89
N HIS A 643 -5.71 8.46 -16.72
CA HIS A 643 -6.35 7.18 -16.42
C HIS A 643 -7.63 6.88 -17.20
N ASP A 644 -8.35 7.88 -17.70
CA ASP A 644 -9.59 7.67 -18.47
C ASP A 644 -9.35 7.39 -19.97
N ARG A 645 -8.15 7.68 -20.51
CA ARG A 645 -7.87 7.48 -21.96
C ARG A 645 -7.35 6.10 -22.33
N PHE A 646 -6.81 5.33 -21.37
CA PHE A 646 -6.27 3.98 -21.62
C PHE A 646 -7.22 2.84 -21.18
N THR A 647 -8.43 3.16 -20.73
CA THR A 647 -9.35 2.23 -20.05
C THR A 647 -10.49 1.67 -20.92
N TYR A 648 -10.33 1.64 -22.25
CA TYR A 648 -11.12 0.75 -23.11
C TYR A 648 -10.34 -0.55 -23.37
N GLY A 649 -10.14 -1.36 -22.34
CA GLY A 649 -9.64 -2.73 -22.54
C GLY A 649 -8.91 -3.40 -21.37
N SER A 650 -8.41 -2.64 -20.38
CA SER A 650 -7.70 -3.22 -19.25
C SER A 650 -8.11 -2.58 -17.92
N SER A 651 -8.51 -3.41 -16.96
CA SER A 651 -9.00 -3.10 -15.61
C SER A 651 -7.93 -2.56 -14.64
N PHE A 652 -6.85 -1.96 -15.14
CA PHE A 652 -5.74 -1.49 -14.30
C PHE A 652 -5.91 -0.01 -13.93
N ILE A 653 -5.86 0.26 -12.62
CA ILE A 653 -5.67 1.59 -12.05
C ILE A 653 -4.19 1.67 -11.67
N ASN A 654 -3.45 2.61 -12.25
CA ASN A 654 -2.06 2.91 -11.93
C ASN A 654 -2.03 3.96 -10.80
N PHE A 655 -1.69 3.53 -9.60
CA PHE A 655 -1.60 4.40 -8.43
C PHE A 655 -0.18 4.97 -8.24
N ASN A 656 0.73 4.81 -9.22
CA ASN A 656 2.07 5.40 -9.20
C ASN A 656 2.00 6.93 -9.45
N LEU A 657 1.46 7.65 -8.46
CA LEU A 657 1.39 9.11 -8.50
C LEU A 657 2.78 9.72 -8.30
N PRO A 658 3.10 10.84 -8.99
CA PRO A 658 4.36 11.53 -8.79
C PRO A 658 4.60 11.94 -7.34
N GLN A 659 5.87 11.94 -6.94
CA GLN A 659 6.30 12.38 -5.62
C GLN A 659 6.86 13.79 -5.71
N PHE A 660 6.55 14.64 -4.73
CA PHE A 660 6.95 16.05 -4.72
C PHE A 660 7.81 16.37 -3.51
N TYR A 661 8.96 16.96 -3.76
CA TYR A 661 10.00 17.28 -2.79
C TYR A 661 10.42 18.74 -2.91
N GLN A 662 10.85 19.35 -1.80
CA GLN A 662 11.45 20.67 -1.73
C GLN A 662 12.90 20.53 -1.28
N ILE A 663 13.80 21.18 -2.00
CA ILE A 663 15.20 21.38 -1.62
C ILE A 663 15.25 22.62 -0.74
N VAL A 664 15.73 22.45 0.49
CA VAL A 664 15.85 23.52 1.49
C VAL A 664 17.27 23.61 2.03
N GLN A 665 17.66 24.80 2.45
CA GLN A 665 18.95 25.03 3.11
C GLN A 665 18.72 25.16 4.61
N LEU A 666 19.11 24.15 5.39
CA LEU A 666 18.97 24.10 6.84
C LEU A 666 20.36 23.93 7.48
N ASP A 667 20.70 24.81 8.43
CA ASP A 667 21.98 24.80 9.15
C ASP A 667 23.23 24.76 8.23
N GLY A 668 23.17 25.50 7.11
CA GLY A 668 24.25 25.56 6.14
C GLY A 668 24.41 24.29 5.28
N ARG A 669 23.49 23.33 5.38
CA ARG A 669 23.45 22.11 4.54
C ARG A 669 22.19 22.08 3.69
N THR A 670 22.34 21.70 2.43
CA THR A 670 21.20 21.45 1.53
C THR A 670 20.56 20.11 1.87
N GLN A 671 19.25 20.09 2.09
CA GLN A 671 18.46 18.90 2.42
C GLN A 671 17.21 18.81 1.54
N VAL A 672 16.71 17.60 1.35
CA VAL A 672 15.43 17.35 0.67
C VAL A 672 14.38 17.03 1.72
N ILE A 673 13.27 17.76 1.68
CA ILE A 673 12.08 17.52 2.49
C ILE A 673 10.86 17.27 1.60
N PRO A 674 9.84 16.53 2.04
CA PRO A 674 8.58 16.43 1.31
C PRO A 674 7.94 17.81 1.10
N PHE A 675 7.45 18.10 -0.11
CA PHE A 675 6.86 19.41 -0.42
C PHE A 675 5.62 19.68 0.45
N ARG A 676 5.55 20.85 1.09
CA ARG A 676 4.44 21.32 1.95
C ARG A 676 3.82 22.58 1.36
N SER A 677 2.49 22.63 1.27
CA SER A 677 1.79 23.89 0.96
C SER A 677 1.90 24.84 2.15
N ASN A 678 2.33 26.08 1.90
CA ASN A 678 2.64 27.09 2.91
C ASN A 678 1.43 27.63 3.71
N VAL A 679 0.24 27.06 3.58
CA VAL A 679 -0.95 27.50 4.35
C VAL A 679 -0.83 27.14 5.85
N LEU A 680 0.13 26.28 6.24
CA LEU A 680 0.33 25.84 7.64
C LEU A 680 1.71 26.16 8.24
N SER A 681 2.61 26.83 7.51
CA SER A 681 3.98 27.09 8.00
C SER A 681 4.09 28.22 9.03
N SER A 682 3.06 29.07 9.19
CA SER A 682 3.06 30.20 10.14
C SER A 682 2.90 29.78 11.62
N LEU A 683 2.60 28.52 11.92
CA LEU A 683 2.34 28.05 13.30
C LEU A 683 3.48 27.25 13.94
N CYS A 684 4.56 26.93 13.22
CA CYS A 684 5.66 26.09 13.75
C CYS A 684 7.00 26.80 13.97
N VAL A 685 7.11 28.11 13.71
CA VAL A 685 8.39 28.83 13.87
C VAL A 685 8.62 29.37 15.30
N THR A 686 7.63 29.30 16.20
CA THR A 686 7.74 29.91 17.55
C THR A 686 8.02 28.94 18.70
N VAL A 687 8.39 27.67 18.45
CA VAL A 687 8.77 26.73 19.53
C VAL A 687 10.17 26.17 19.27
N ALA A 688 11.17 27.04 19.19
CA ALA A 688 12.58 26.65 19.20
C ALA A 688 13.48 27.68 19.89
N ASP A 689 12.96 28.44 20.86
CA ASP A 689 13.80 29.24 21.76
C ASP A 689 13.15 29.34 23.14
N GLY A 690 13.72 28.65 24.12
CA GLY A 690 13.26 28.68 25.50
C GLY A 690 14.00 27.68 26.39
N ALA A 691 15.02 28.18 27.08
CA ALA A 691 15.90 27.43 27.97
C ALA A 691 15.15 26.56 29.01
N ALA A 692 15.69 25.38 29.25
CA ALA A 692 15.22 24.41 30.23
C ALA A 692 15.18 24.98 31.66
N GLN A 693 14.04 24.88 32.33
CA GLN A 693 13.93 24.82 33.79
C GLN A 693 13.08 23.60 34.20
N PRO A 694 13.51 22.80 35.19
CA PRO A 694 12.80 21.59 35.59
C PRO A 694 11.68 21.92 36.60
N LEU A 695 10.43 21.70 36.21
CA LEU A 695 9.28 21.72 37.12
C LEU A 695 9.15 20.34 37.80
N LYS A 696 9.30 20.37 39.13
CA LYS A 696 9.17 19.24 40.05
C LYS A 696 7.75 18.64 40.02
N GLN A 697 7.71 17.31 39.99
CA GLN A 697 6.54 16.48 40.26
C GLN A 697 6.02 16.70 41.70
N GLN A 698 4.76 17.07 41.84
CA GLN A 698 3.94 16.81 43.03
C GLN A 698 2.49 16.62 42.59
N PHE A 699 2.01 15.38 42.61
CA PHE A 699 0.59 15.10 42.85
C PHE A 699 0.49 13.93 43.81
N GLN A 700 0.03 14.25 45.02
CA GLN A 700 -0.44 13.31 46.03
C GLN A 700 -1.82 12.81 45.65
N LEU A 701 -2.03 11.52 45.92
CA LEU A 701 -3.32 10.83 45.91
C LEU A 701 -4.32 11.50 46.85
N HIS A 702 -5.54 11.72 46.36
CA HIS A 702 -6.78 11.41 47.07
C HIS A 702 -7.91 11.12 46.09
#